data_AF-S4PSB0-F1
#
_entry.id   AF-S4PSB0-F1
#
_cell.length_a   1.000
_cell.length_b   1.000
_cell.length_c   1.000
_cell.angle_alpha   90.00
_cell.angle_beta   90.00
_cell.angle_gamma   90.00
#
_symmetry.space_group_name_H-M   'P 1'
#
loop_
_entity.id
_entity.type
_entity.pdbx_description
1 polymer ?
#
loop_
_entity_poly.entity_id
_entity_poly.type
_entity_poly.pdbx_seq_one_letter_code
_entity_poly.pdbx_strand_id
1 'polypeptide(L)'
;MATYEEFIQQNEDRDGIRFTWNVWPSSRIEATRLVVPLVSLYQPLKERPDLPPIQYEPVLCTRNTCRAVLNPMCQVDYRAKLWVCNFCFQRNPFPPQYAAISEQHQPAELIANFSTIEYTITRAQSMPPIFLLVVDTCLDEEELCALKDSLQTSLSLMPQNALVGLITFGRMVQIHELGTEGMYKCFVFKGTKDLTGKQIQEQLAIGRVNAPNPQQRQGAPTPQPPAHRFLQPVKQCDMALTDLLSELDRDPWPLGVGKRPLRSSGVALSLAVGLLEVTYPNTGARVMLFLGGPCSQGPGQVVNDELKQPIRSHHDIHKDNAKYMKKAIKHYEALSLRAATNGHAIDIYSCALDQTGLMEMKQCCNSTGGHMVMGDSFNSSLFKQTFQRVFAKDQKGDYKMAFNGTLEVKCSRELKITGAIGSCVSLNVKGPCVSDQEVGMGNTCQWKMCTFTPSTTMAIFFEVVNQHTAPVPQGGRGCVQLITQYQHSSGQRRVRVTTAARNWGDAAVNLQHISAGFDQEAAAVVMARLVVYRAEQEDGPDVLRWLDRMLIRLCQKFGEYAKDDPNSFRLSENFSLYPQFMYHLRRSQFLQVFNNSPDETTFYRHMLMREDLTQSLIMIQPILYSYSFGGPPEPVLLDTSSIQPDRILLMDTFFQILIYHGETIAQWRALRYQDMAEYESFAQLLRAPIDDAQEILQSRFPVPRYIDTEHGGSQARFLLSKVNPSQTHNNMYAYGGAMP
;
A
#
# COMPACT_ATOMS: atom_id res chain seq x y z
N MET A 1 27.55 -19.49 -11.51
CA MET A 1 26.27 -19.90 -10.89
C MET A 1 25.71 -18.64 -10.25
N ALA A 2 24.45 -18.31 -10.45
CA ALA A 2 23.86 -17.16 -9.76
C ALA A 2 23.86 -17.44 -8.24
N THR A 3 24.28 -16.48 -7.42
CA THR A 3 24.12 -16.58 -5.96
C THR A 3 22.64 -16.56 -5.60
N TYR A 4 22.26 -16.98 -4.39
CA TYR A 4 20.85 -16.87 -3.96
C TYR A 4 20.38 -15.41 -3.93
N GLU A 5 21.27 -14.48 -3.59
CA GLU A 5 21.01 -13.04 -3.63
C GLU A 5 20.69 -12.55 -5.04
N GLU A 6 21.54 -12.88 -6.03
CA GLU A 6 21.27 -12.56 -7.44
C GLU A 6 19.97 -13.20 -7.94
N PHE A 7 19.69 -14.44 -7.53
CA PHE A 7 18.43 -15.11 -7.86
C PHE A 7 17.23 -14.35 -7.30
N ILE A 8 17.29 -13.94 -6.03
CA ILE A 8 16.22 -13.20 -5.35
C ILE A 8 15.97 -11.87 -6.06
N GLN A 9 17.02 -11.10 -6.32
CA GLN A 9 16.93 -9.79 -6.98
C GLN A 9 16.34 -9.91 -8.40
N GLN A 10 16.85 -10.84 -9.21
CA GLN A 10 16.35 -11.06 -10.57
C GLN A 10 14.87 -11.49 -10.60
N ASN A 11 14.43 -12.28 -9.60
CA ASN A 11 13.02 -12.68 -9.51
C ASN A 11 12.13 -11.49 -9.10
N GLU A 12 12.59 -10.60 -8.22
CA GLU A 12 11.85 -9.39 -7.87
C GLU A 12 11.76 -8.42 -9.05
N ASP A 13 12.88 -8.18 -9.75
CA ASP A 13 12.92 -7.26 -10.89
C ASP A 13 12.06 -7.76 -12.05
N ARG A 14 12.08 -9.07 -12.32
CA ARG A 14 11.27 -9.69 -13.38
C ARG A 14 9.82 -9.85 -12.95
N ASP A 15 9.57 -10.52 -11.84
CA ASP A 15 8.23 -11.01 -11.49
C ASP A 15 7.51 -10.16 -10.45
N GLY A 16 8.19 -9.20 -9.81
CA GLY A 16 7.64 -8.45 -8.69
C GLY A 16 7.34 -9.35 -7.50
N ILE A 17 8.11 -10.43 -7.30
CA ILE A 17 7.88 -11.42 -6.24
C ILE A 17 9.13 -11.63 -5.39
N ARG A 18 8.94 -11.56 -4.07
CA ARG A 18 9.89 -12.01 -3.05
C ARG A 18 9.26 -13.08 -2.16
N PHE A 19 9.89 -14.25 -2.03
CA PHE A 19 9.42 -15.32 -1.14
C PHE A 19 10.25 -15.36 0.12
N THR A 20 9.62 -15.65 1.26
CA THR A 20 10.35 -15.92 2.53
C THR A 20 11.28 -17.13 2.41
N TRP A 21 10.90 -18.12 1.60
CA TRP A 21 11.69 -19.32 1.31
C TRP A 21 11.67 -19.59 -0.20
N ASN A 22 12.86 -19.66 -0.82
CA ASN A 22 13.04 -19.97 -2.25
C ASN A 22 13.30 -21.45 -2.54
N VAL A 23 13.38 -22.28 -1.50
CA VAL A 23 13.30 -23.74 -1.59
C VAL A 23 12.22 -24.19 -0.61
N TRP A 24 11.22 -24.92 -1.12
CA TRP A 24 10.04 -25.25 -0.34
C TRP A 24 10.14 -26.63 0.30
N PRO A 25 9.74 -26.80 1.56
CA PRO A 25 9.77 -28.10 2.20
C PRO A 25 8.80 -29.05 1.48
N SER A 26 9.25 -30.26 1.23
CA SER A 26 8.48 -31.29 0.52
C SER A 26 7.28 -31.81 1.31
N SER A 27 7.26 -31.60 2.63
CA SER A 27 6.24 -32.14 3.53
C SER A 27 5.63 -31.10 4.47
N ARG A 28 4.35 -31.30 4.81
CA ARG A 28 3.61 -30.43 5.74
C ARG A 28 4.27 -30.34 7.12
N ILE A 29 4.78 -31.45 7.66
CA ILE A 29 5.41 -31.49 8.98
C ILE A 29 6.64 -30.58 9.03
N GLU A 30 7.46 -30.61 7.98
CA GLU A 30 8.66 -29.79 7.87
C GLU A 30 8.32 -28.31 7.66
N ALA A 31 7.28 -28.03 6.86
CA ALA A 31 6.76 -26.68 6.65
C ALA A 31 6.35 -26.01 7.97
N THR A 32 5.60 -26.71 8.82
CA THR A 32 5.22 -26.20 10.15
C THR A 32 6.44 -25.93 11.04
N ARG A 33 7.55 -26.64 10.84
CA ARG A 33 8.80 -26.43 11.58
C ARG A 33 9.61 -25.24 11.04
N LEU A 34 9.28 -24.60 9.92
CA LEU A 34 10.06 -23.47 9.39
C LEU A 34 9.97 -22.20 10.26
N VAL A 35 9.00 -22.13 11.16
CA VAL A 35 8.72 -20.97 12.04
C VAL A 35 8.18 -19.76 11.27
N VAL A 36 8.95 -19.23 10.31
CA VAL A 36 8.46 -18.23 9.37
C VAL A 36 7.64 -18.93 8.28
N PRO A 37 6.38 -18.50 8.03
CA PRO A 37 5.52 -19.13 7.04
C PRO A 37 6.05 -18.97 5.62
N LEU A 38 5.62 -19.84 4.71
CA LEU A 38 5.86 -19.69 3.28
C LEU A 38 4.94 -18.61 2.72
N VAL A 39 5.51 -17.47 2.33
CA VAL A 39 4.76 -16.28 1.90
C VAL A 39 5.45 -15.66 0.70
N SER A 40 4.65 -15.14 -0.23
CA SER A 40 5.14 -14.25 -1.30
C SER A 40 4.69 -12.82 -1.06
N LEU A 41 5.62 -11.87 -1.04
CA LEU A 41 5.33 -10.46 -1.29
C LEU A 41 5.24 -10.28 -2.82
N TYR A 42 4.09 -9.83 -3.29
CA TYR A 42 3.79 -9.70 -4.72
C TYR A 42 3.36 -8.27 -5.07
N GLN A 43 4.04 -7.68 -6.05
CA GLN A 43 3.74 -6.37 -6.65
C GLN A 43 3.02 -6.57 -7.99
N PRO A 44 1.68 -6.47 -8.05
CA PRO A 44 0.93 -6.79 -9.27
C PRO A 44 1.26 -5.88 -10.45
N LEU A 45 1.71 -4.64 -10.18
CA LEU A 45 2.04 -3.63 -11.19
C LEU A 45 3.51 -3.23 -11.17
N LYS A 46 4.43 -4.12 -10.78
CA LYS A 46 5.88 -3.85 -10.90
C LYS A 46 6.18 -3.31 -12.31
N GLU A 47 6.88 -2.19 -12.42
CA GLU A 47 7.15 -1.61 -13.73
C GLU A 47 8.09 -2.54 -14.52
N ARG A 48 7.71 -2.86 -15.76
CA ARG A 48 8.46 -3.73 -16.67
C ARG A 48 8.50 -3.09 -18.06
N PRO A 49 9.42 -2.13 -18.29
CA PRO A 49 9.48 -1.37 -19.54
C PRO A 49 9.84 -2.25 -20.76
N ASP A 50 10.44 -3.41 -20.52
CA ASP A 50 10.88 -4.39 -21.51
C ASP A 50 9.76 -5.31 -22.05
N LEU A 51 8.56 -5.29 -21.46
CA LEU A 51 7.47 -6.16 -21.92
C LEU A 51 6.85 -5.66 -23.24
N PRO A 52 6.64 -6.57 -24.22
CA PRO A 52 5.96 -6.23 -25.46
C PRO A 52 4.45 -6.03 -25.24
N PRO A 53 3.78 -5.19 -26.07
CA PRO A 53 2.33 -5.05 -26.00
C PRO A 53 1.64 -6.31 -26.53
N ILE A 54 0.91 -7.02 -25.66
CA ILE A 54 0.14 -8.21 -26.03
C ILE A 54 -1.34 -7.85 -26.16
N GLN A 55 -1.89 -7.90 -27.38
CA GLN A 55 -3.26 -7.45 -27.70
C GLN A 55 -4.19 -8.61 -28.08
N TYR A 56 -4.05 -9.74 -27.41
CA TYR A 56 -4.92 -10.90 -27.56
C TYR A 56 -5.31 -11.46 -26.19
N GLU A 57 -6.32 -12.32 -26.18
CA GLU A 57 -6.80 -12.96 -24.94
C GLU A 57 -5.83 -14.06 -24.47
N PRO A 58 -5.65 -14.23 -23.14
CA PRO A 58 -4.78 -15.27 -22.60
C PRO A 58 -5.30 -16.68 -22.95
N VAL A 59 -4.38 -17.58 -23.33
CA VAL A 59 -4.71 -18.98 -23.60
C VAL A 59 -4.91 -19.72 -22.29
N LEU A 60 -6.09 -20.31 -22.08
CA LEU A 60 -6.47 -20.96 -20.82
C LEU A 60 -6.49 -22.49 -20.95
N CYS A 61 -6.15 -23.16 -19.85
CA CYS A 61 -6.35 -24.60 -19.69
C CYS A 61 -7.84 -24.95 -19.85
N THR A 62 -8.13 -25.98 -20.64
CA THR A 62 -9.48 -26.43 -20.97
C THR A 62 -10.21 -27.11 -19.81
N ARG A 63 -9.48 -27.56 -18.77
CA ARG A 63 -10.09 -28.12 -17.56
C ARG A 63 -10.76 -27.02 -16.75
N ASN A 64 -12.09 -27.09 -16.63
CA ASN A 64 -12.92 -26.09 -15.93
C ASN A 64 -12.49 -25.78 -14.49
N THR A 65 -12.04 -26.78 -13.74
CA THR A 65 -11.57 -26.60 -12.35
C THR A 65 -10.16 -26.01 -12.25
N CYS A 66 -9.41 -25.94 -13.36
CA CYS A 66 -8.05 -25.39 -13.39
C CYS A 66 -8.03 -24.01 -14.02
N ARG A 67 -8.37 -23.88 -15.31
CA ARG A 67 -8.38 -22.62 -16.06
C ARG A 67 -7.09 -21.79 -15.90
N ALA A 68 -5.95 -22.41 -15.61
CA ALA A 68 -4.66 -21.74 -15.55
C ALA A 68 -4.26 -21.20 -16.93
N VAL A 69 -3.55 -20.07 -16.95
CA VAL A 69 -3.05 -19.44 -18.17
C VAL A 69 -1.79 -20.18 -18.65
N LEU A 70 -1.65 -20.33 -19.97
CA LEU A 70 -0.43 -20.80 -20.61
C LEU A 70 0.77 -19.97 -20.14
N ASN A 71 1.86 -20.65 -19.80
CA ASN A 71 3.03 -20.02 -19.19
C ASN A 71 4.30 -20.83 -19.50
N PRO A 72 5.51 -20.28 -19.25
CA PRO A 72 6.77 -20.92 -19.63
C PRO A 72 7.05 -22.27 -18.93
N MET A 73 6.33 -22.61 -17.86
CA MET A 73 6.47 -23.89 -17.16
C MET A 73 5.64 -25.02 -17.81
N CYS A 74 4.80 -24.70 -18.81
CA CYS A 74 4.02 -25.69 -19.54
C CYS A 74 4.90 -26.48 -20.52
N GLN A 75 4.72 -27.79 -20.58
CA GLN A 75 5.39 -28.61 -21.59
C GLN A 75 4.64 -28.48 -22.91
N VAL A 76 5.36 -28.29 -24.02
CA VAL A 76 4.78 -28.06 -25.34
C VAL A 76 5.21 -29.16 -26.31
N ASP A 77 4.23 -29.74 -27.01
CA ASP A 77 4.45 -30.63 -28.14
C ASP A 77 4.16 -29.86 -29.43
N TYR A 78 5.21 -29.35 -30.06
CA TYR A 78 5.12 -28.58 -31.31
C TYR A 78 4.70 -29.42 -32.52
N ARG A 79 4.83 -30.75 -32.46
CA ARG A 79 4.43 -31.65 -33.55
C ARG A 79 2.93 -31.93 -33.48
N ALA A 80 2.44 -32.29 -32.30
CA ALA A 80 1.01 -32.53 -32.06
C ALA A 80 0.20 -31.23 -31.90
N LYS A 81 0.87 -30.07 -31.78
CA LYS A 81 0.26 -28.75 -31.49
C LYS A 81 -0.56 -28.78 -30.19
N LEU A 82 0.03 -29.38 -29.16
CA LEU A 82 -0.56 -29.51 -27.82
C LEU A 82 0.35 -28.90 -26.75
N TRP A 83 -0.23 -28.52 -25.62
CA TRP A 83 0.51 -28.15 -24.42
C TRP A 83 -0.08 -28.83 -23.18
N VAL A 84 0.78 -29.11 -22.20
CA VAL A 84 0.42 -29.74 -20.94
C VAL A 84 0.47 -28.71 -19.84
N CYS A 85 -0.68 -28.47 -19.20
CA CYS A 85 -0.78 -27.54 -18.08
C CYS A 85 0.06 -28.02 -16.88
N ASN A 86 0.98 -27.18 -16.39
CA ASN A 86 1.87 -27.49 -15.26
C ASN A 86 1.16 -27.61 -13.90
N PHE A 87 -0.10 -27.18 -13.79
CA PHE A 87 -0.88 -27.28 -12.55
C PHE A 87 -1.70 -28.56 -12.45
N CYS A 88 -2.32 -28.99 -13.55
CA CYS A 88 -3.32 -30.07 -13.54
C CYS A 88 -3.01 -31.21 -14.51
N PHE A 89 -1.92 -31.10 -15.27
CA PHE A 89 -1.46 -32.05 -16.29
C PHE A 89 -2.46 -32.33 -17.42
N GLN A 90 -3.47 -31.47 -17.58
CA GLN A 90 -4.39 -31.53 -18.72
C GLN A 90 -3.61 -31.25 -20.01
N ARG A 91 -3.80 -32.10 -21.02
CA ARG A 91 -3.38 -31.84 -22.40
C ARG A 91 -4.41 -30.93 -23.06
N ASN A 92 -3.94 -29.84 -23.65
CA ASN A 92 -4.76 -28.80 -24.24
C ASN A 92 -4.31 -28.58 -25.69
N PRO A 93 -5.24 -28.46 -26.65
CA PRO A 93 -4.90 -28.00 -27.99
C PRO A 93 -4.55 -26.51 -27.98
N PHE A 94 -3.68 -26.08 -28.88
CA PHE A 94 -3.49 -24.66 -29.15
C PHE A 94 -4.70 -24.06 -29.90
N PRO A 95 -5.01 -22.77 -29.69
CA PRO A 95 -6.03 -22.09 -30.48
C PRO A 95 -5.60 -21.98 -31.97
N PRO A 96 -6.55 -21.80 -32.91
CA PRO A 96 -6.27 -21.75 -34.35
C PRO A 96 -5.20 -20.72 -34.75
N GLN A 97 -5.15 -19.58 -34.05
CA GLN A 97 -4.15 -18.54 -34.27
C GLN A 97 -2.70 -19.01 -34.04
N TYR A 98 -2.47 -20.10 -33.31
CA TYR A 98 -1.16 -20.68 -33.04
C TYR A 98 -0.88 -21.92 -33.92
N ALA A 99 -1.63 -22.13 -35.01
CA ALA A 99 -1.42 -23.28 -35.90
C ALA A 99 0.02 -23.39 -36.43
N ALA A 100 0.70 -22.26 -36.63
CA ALA A 100 2.07 -22.17 -37.12
C ALA A 100 3.17 -22.25 -36.03
N ILE A 101 2.82 -22.49 -34.76
CA ILE A 101 3.77 -22.51 -33.64
C ILE A 101 4.91 -23.52 -33.88
N SER A 102 6.15 -23.12 -33.59
CA SER A 102 7.35 -23.98 -33.71
C SER A 102 8.34 -23.64 -32.59
N GLU A 103 9.40 -24.44 -32.44
CA GLU A 103 10.44 -24.17 -31.44
C GLU A 103 11.12 -22.81 -31.65
N GLN A 104 11.28 -22.38 -32.91
CA GLN A 104 11.87 -21.10 -33.28
C GLN A 104 10.87 -19.93 -33.24
N HIS A 105 9.56 -20.23 -33.32
CA HIS A 105 8.48 -19.25 -33.34
C HIS A 105 7.49 -19.54 -32.21
N GLN A 106 7.92 -19.24 -30.99
CA GLN A 106 7.11 -19.42 -29.79
C GLN A 106 6.30 -18.14 -29.52
N PRO A 107 5.06 -18.27 -29.02
CA PRO A 107 4.30 -17.13 -28.52
C PRO A 107 4.99 -16.56 -27.26
N ALA A 108 4.78 -15.27 -27.00
CA ALA A 108 5.50 -14.54 -25.96
C ALA A 108 5.33 -15.20 -24.56
N GLU A 109 4.15 -15.71 -24.24
CA GLU A 109 3.86 -16.34 -22.94
C GLU A 109 4.59 -17.67 -22.68
N LEU A 110 5.31 -18.23 -23.66
CA LEU A 110 6.16 -19.40 -23.49
C LEU A 110 7.65 -19.05 -23.33
N ILE A 111 8.04 -17.81 -23.60
CA ILE A 111 9.43 -17.35 -23.46
C ILE A 111 9.77 -17.25 -21.97
N ALA A 112 10.86 -17.87 -21.53
CA ALA A 112 11.24 -17.96 -20.12
C ALA A 112 11.40 -16.58 -19.43
N ASN A 113 11.82 -15.55 -20.17
CA ASN A 113 11.96 -14.17 -19.65
C ASN A 113 10.61 -13.46 -19.44
N PHE A 114 9.52 -14.01 -20.00
CA PHE A 114 8.15 -13.51 -19.89
C PHE A 114 7.30 -14.39 -18.96
N SER A 115 7.89 -14.89 -17.87
CA SER A 115 7.16 -15.47 -16.73
C SER A 115 6.12 -14.52 -16.15
N THR A 116 6.35 -13.21 -16.31
CA THR A 116 5.39 -12.13 -16.10
C THR A 116 5.07 -11.48 -17.45
N ILE A 117 3.79 -11.38 -17.79
CA ILE A 117 3.30 -10.78 -19.04
C ILE A 117 1.95 -10.09 -18.81
N GLU A 118 1.62 -9.10 -19.64
CA GLU A 118 0.38 -8.32 -19.55
C GLU A 118 -0.38 -8.32 -20.87
N TYR A 119 -1.63 -8.80 -20.83
CA TYR A 119 -2.55 -8.88 -21.95
C TYR A 119 -3.51 -7.68 -21.92
N THR A 120 -3.80 -7.10 -23.09
CA THR A 120 -4.84 -6.09 -23.27
C THR A 120 -6.05 -6.72 -23.95
N ILE A 121 -7.21 -6.66 -23.30
CA ILE A 121 -8.45 -7.26 -23.79
C ILE A 121 -9.18 -6.26 -24.69
N THR A 122 -8.99 -6.38 -26.01
CA THR A 122 -9.46 -5.42 -27.01
C THR A 122 -10.97 -5.38 -27.21
N ARG A 123 -11.69 -6.47 -26.90
CA ARG A 123 -13.16 -6.56 -27.01
C ARG A 123 -13.91 -5.99 -25.81
N ALA A 124 -13.21 -5.66 -24.72
CA ALA A 124 -13.84 -5.16 -23.51
C ALA A 124 -14.22 -3.67 -23.66
N GLN A 125 -15.40 -3.31 -23.17
CA GLN A 125 -15.80 -1.90 -23.10
C GLN A 125 -14.84 -1.14 -22.18
N SER A 126 -14.28 -0.05 -22.71
CA SER A 126 -13.43 0.85 -21.93
C SER A 126 -14.32 1.91 -21.26
N MET A 127 -14.19 2.03 -19.95
CA MET A 127 -14.84 3.09 -19.16
C MET A 127 -13.76 4.03 -18.63
N PRO A 128 -13.99 5.36 -18.65
CA PRO A 128 -13.05 6.28 -18.04
C PRO A 128 -13.03 6.11 -16.51
N PRO A 129 -11.92 6.45 -15.84
CA PRO A 129 -11.90 6.52 -14.38
C PRO A 129 -12.80 7.66 -13.88
N ILE A 130 -13.27 7.52 -12.64
CA ILE A 130 -14.16 8.50 -12.00
C ILE A 130 -13.48 9.06 -10.75
N PHE A 131 -13.50 10.38 -10.57
CA PHE A 131 -12.96 11.08 -9.41
C PHE A 131 -14.06 11.91 -8.75
N LEU A 132 -14.45 11.53 -7.54
CA LEU A 132 -15.46 12.23 -6.76
C LEU A 132 -14.78 12.98 -5.61
N LEU A 133 -14.69 14.30 -5.72
CA LEU A 133 -14.12 15.17 -4.70
C LEU A 133 -15.14 15.37 -3.57
N VAL A 134 -14.76 15.05 -2.33
CA VAL A 134 -15.61 15.22 -1.13
C VAL A 134 -14.90 16.15 -0.17
N VAL A 135 -15.33 17.41 -0.14
CA VAL A 135 -14.57 18.53 0.44
C VAL A 135 -15.24 19.04 1.71
N ASP A 136 -14.50 19.01 2.81
CA ASP A 136 -14.88 19.67 4.06
C ASP A 136 -14.77 21.19 3.95
N THR A 137 -15.82 21.90 4.36
CA THR A 137 -15.85 23.37 4.42
C THR A 137 -15.79 23.91 5.86
N CYS A 138 -15.70 23.05 6.88
CA CYS A 138 -15.46 23.44 8.28
C CYS A 138 -13.96 23.73 8.54
N LEU A 139 -13.35 24.51 7.67
CA LEU A 139 -11.93 24.92 7.71
C LEU A 139 -11.80 26.41 8.02
N ASP A 140 -10.60 26.82 8.39
CA ASP A 140 -10.22 28.23 8.36
C ASP A 140 -9.97 28.69 6.91
N GLU A 141 -10.07 29.99 6.67
CA GLU A 141 -10.06 30.56 5.32
C GLU A 141 -8.76 30.28 4.57
N GLU A 142 -7.62 30.39 5.25
CA GLU A 142 -6.29 30.08 4.68
C GLU A 142 -6.17 28.61 4.26
N GLU A 143 -6.67 27.69 5.10
CA GLU A 143 -6.66 26.25 4.83
C GLU A 143 -7.60 25.88 3.67
N LEU A 144 -8.80 26.45 3.65
CA LEU A 144 -9.76 26.24 2.56
C LEU A 144 -9.22 26.80 1.24
N CYS A 145 -8.60 27.98 1.27
CA CYS A 145 -7.98 28.59 0.09
C CYS A 145 -6.86 27.70 -0.46
N ALA A 146 -5.95 27.23 0.39
CA ALA A 146 -4.88 26.32 -0.03
C ALA A 146 -5.40 24.98 -0.58
N LEU A 147 -6.49 24.46 0.00
CA LEU A 147 -7.15 23.25 -0.50
C LEU A 147 -7.76 23.51 -1.89
N LYS A 148 -8.47 24.63 -2.09
CA LYS A 148 -9.02 25.04 -3.39
C LYS A 148 -7.95 25.10 -4.47
N ASP A 149 -6.82 25.76 -4.20
CA ASP A 149 -5.69 25.86 -5.14
C ASP A 149 -5.15 24.46 -5.52
N SER A 150 -5.05 23.56 -4.53
CA SER A 150 -4.58 22.19 -4.74
C SER A 150 -5.57 21.37 -5.58
N LEU A 151 -6.88 21.52 -5.34
CA LEU A 151 -7.93 20.88 -6.11
C LEU A 151 -7.95 21.38 -7.56
N GLN A 152 -7.89 22.69 -7.77
CA GLN A 152 -7.81 23.30 -9.11
C GLN A 152 -6.57 22.83 -9.87
N THR A 153 -5.41 22.82 -9.22
CA THR A 153 -4.18 22.28 -9.81
C THR A 153 -4.38 20.82 -10.21
N SER A 154 -5.02 20.00 -9.35
CA SER A 154 -5.26 18.59 -9.66
C SER A 154 -6.20 18.36 -10.85
N LEU A 155 -7.18 19.23 -11.09
CA LEU A 155 -8.07 19.12 -12.26
C LEU A 155 -7.30 19.20 -13.57
N SER A 156 -6.27 20.04 -13.64
CA SER A 156 -5.38 20.13 -14.82
C SER A 156 -4.53 18.86 -15.03
N LEU A 157 -4.28 18.10 -13.95
CA LEU A 157 -3.51 16.86 -13.97
C LEU A 157 -4.37 15.64 -14.26
N MET A 158 -5.70 15.70 -14.10
CA MET A 158 -6.61 14.57 -14.34
C MET A 158 -6.68 14.18 -15.83
N PRO A 159 -7.02 12.91 -16.14
CA PRO A 159 -7.32 12.52 -17.51
C PRO A 159 -8.52 13.31 -18.04
N GLN A 160 -8.40 13.90 -19.24
CA GLN A 160 -9.43 14.78 -19.82
C GLN A 160 -10.77 14.07 -20.11
N ASN A 161 -10.75 12.74 -20.27
CA ASN A 161 -11.93 11.90 -20.43
C ASN A 161 -12.45 11.30 -19.11
N ALA A 162 -11.76 11.51 -17.99
CA ALA A 162 -12.22 11.07 -16.67
C ALA A 162 -13.52 11.79 -16.29
N LEU A 163 -14.40 11.12 -15.56
CA LEU A 163 -15.57 11.76 -14.98
C LEU A 163 -15.19 12.37 -13.63
N VAL A 164 -15.61 13.60 -13.39
CA VAL A 164 -15.40 14.30 -12.12
C VAL A 164 -16.75 14.68 -11.50
N GLY A 165 -16.81 14.64 -10.17
CA GLY A 165 -17.95 15.12 -9.38
C GLY A 165 -17.49 15.84 -8.13
N LEU A 166 -18.37 16.65 -7.54
CA LEU A 166 -18.10 17.40 -6.33
C LEU A 166 -19.21 17.25 -5.30
N ILE A 167 -18.81 16.93 -4.07
CA ILE A 167 -19.61 16.98 -2.87
C ILE A 167 -18.89 17.90 -1.89
N THR A 168 -19.58 18.89 -1.33
CA THR A 168 -19.05 19.70 -0.24
C THR A 168 -19.84 19.42 1.03
N PHE A 169 -19.21 19.55 2.19
CA PHE A 169 -19.92 19.32 3.44
C PHE A 169 -19.35 20.13 4.61
N GLY A 170 -20.26 20.46 5.51
CA GLY A 170 -19.96 20.96 6.86
C GLY A 170 -20.99 20.36 7.80
N ARG A 171 -21.92 21.19 8.29
CA ARG A 171 -23.12 20.73 9.01
C ARG A 171 -24.13 20.02 8.10
N MET A 172 -24.20 20.44 6.85
CA MET A 172 -25.02 19.84 5.80
C MET A 172 -24.11 19.24 4.74
N VAL A 173 -24.63 18.30 3.95
CA VAL A 173 -23.92 17.73 2.80
C VAL A 173 -24.57 18.24 1.52
N GLN A 174 -23.78 18.74 0.59
CA GLN A 174 -24.23 19.30 -0.68
C GLN A 174 -23.65 18.49 -1.84
N ILE A 175 -24.52 17.94 -2.70
CA ILE A 175 -24.12 17.27 -3.95
C ILE A 175 -24.33 18.24 -5.09
N HIS A 176 -23.26 18.60 -5.80
CA HIS A 176 -23.30 19.62 -6.86
C HIS A 176 -23.67 19.02 -8.21
N GLU A 177 -24.56 19.70 -8.93
CA GLU A 177 -24.89 19.38 -10.33
C GLU A 177 -23.90 20.12 -11.24
N LEU A 178 -23.17 19.37 -12.06
CA LEU A 178 -22.15 19.88 -12.98
C LEU A 178 -22.73 20.00 -14.39
N GLY A 179 -22.41 21.10 -15.08
CA GLY A 179 -22.88 21.37 -16.44
C GLY A 179 -24.21 22.15 -16.52
N THR A 180 -24.60 22.85 -15.46
CA THR A 180 -25.68 23.84 -15.49
C THR A 180 -25.14 25.20 -15.96
N GLU A 181 -25.64 25.71 -17.09
CA GLU A 181 -25.24 27.04 -17.58
C GLU A 181 -25.95 28.14 -16.78
N GLY A 182 -25.21 29.15 -16.33
CA GLY A 182 -25.73 30.38 -15.72
C GLY A 182 -26.23 30.28 -14.28
N MET A 183 -26.22 29.10 -13.64
CA MET A 183 -26.57 28.92 -12.23
C MET A 183 -25.98 27.62 -11.69
N TYR A 184 -25.40 27.65 -10.49
CA TYR A 184 -24.97 26.46 -9.76
C TYR A 184 -26.14 25.86 -8.97
N LYS A 185 -26.43 24.57 -9.18
CA LYS A 185 -27.44 23.84 -8.40
C LYS A 185 -26.76 22.80 -7.51
N CYS A 186 -27.23 22.68 -6.28
CA CYS A 186 -26.82 21.60 -5.39
C CYS A 186 -28.01 21.00 -4.63
N PHE A 187 -27.89 19.73 -4.27
CA PHE A 187 -28.86 19.01 -3.44
C PHE A 187 -28.34 18.96 -2.01
N VAL A 188 -29.13 19.49 -1.07
CA VAL A 188 -28.72 19.62 0.33
C VAL A 188 -29.37 18.52 1.18
N PHE A 189 -28.52 17.77 1.88
CA PHE A 189 -28.92 16.69 2.77
C PHE A 189 -28.52 17.01 4.22
N LYS A 190 -29.34 16.55 5.18
CA LYS A 190 -29.05 16.72 6.60
C LYS A 190 -27.88 15.81 7.00
N GLY A 191 -26.83 16.39 7.58
CA GLY A 191 -25.67 15.67 8.11
C GLY A 191 -25.92 14.79 9.35
N THR A 192 -27.17 14.66 9.79
CA THR A 192 -27.57 13.89 10.99
C THR A 192 -28.19 12.54 10.69
N LYS A 193 -28.48 12.23 9.42
CA LYS A 193 -29.16 11.00 9.01
C LYS A 193 -28.44 10.35 7.84
N ASP A 194 -28.28 9.03 7.91
CA ASP A 194 -27.74 8.26 6.79
C ASP A 194 -28.81 7.99 5.73
N LEU A 195 -28.37 7.74 4.49
CA LEU A 195 -29.22 7.45 3.34
C LEU A 195 -28.73 6.22 2.58
N THR A 196 -29.67 5.36 2.21
CA THR A 196 -29.39 4.19 1.36
C THR A 196 -29.23 4.61 -0.10
N GLY A 197 -28.51 3.81 -0.91
CA GLY A 197 -28.36 4.06 -2.34
C GLY A 197 -29.71 4.26 -3.05
N LYS A 198 -30.73 3.47 -2.71
CA LYS A 198 -32.09 3.60 -3.27
C LYS A 198 -32.73 4.96 -2.94
N GLN A 199 -32.60 5.43 -1.70
CA GLN A 199 -33.13 6.74 -1.31
C GLN A 199 -32.41 7.89 -2.02
N ILE A 200 -31.09 7.76 -2.21
CA ILE A 200 -30.28 8.73 -2.98
C ILE A 200 -30.76 8.76 -4.43
N GLN A 201 -30.95 7.59 -5.03
CA GLN A 201 -31.44 7.44 -6.40
C GLN A 201 -32.80 8.13 -6.60
N GLU A 202 -33.74 7.92 -5.67
CA GLU A 202 -35.07 8.53 -5.70
C GLU A 202 -35.01 10.06 -5.50
N GLN A 203 -34.26 10.54 -4.52
CA GLN A 203 -34.17 11.98 -4.19
C GLN A 203 -33.42 12.78 -5.25
N LEU A 204 -32.40 12.20 -5.88
CA LEU A 204 -31.64 12.83 -6.98
C LEU A 204 -32.29 12.61 -8.36
N ALA A 205 -33.41 11.89 -8.42
CA ALA A 205 -34.07 11.48 -9.66
C ALA A 205 -33.11 10.83 -10.68
N ILE A 206 -32.18 10.01 -10.19
CA ILE A 206 -31.25 9.25 -11.03
C ILE A 206 -32.03 8.05 -11.58
N GLY A 207 -32.46 8.12 -12.84
CA GLY A 207 -33.16 7.00 -13.49
C GLY A 207 -32.34 5.70 -13.41
N ARG A 208 -33.02 4.54 -13.40
CA ARG A 208 -32.35 3.23 -13.37
C ARG A 208 -31.43 3.12 -14.59
N VAL A 209 -30.12 3.07 -14.36
CA VAL A 209 -29.16 2.67 -15.40
C VAL A 209 -29.34 1.16 -15.60
N ASN A 210 -30.31 0.77 -16.41
CA ASN A 210 -30.30 -0.57 -16.97
C ASN A 210 -29.12 -0.62 -17.95
N ALA A 211 -28.23 -1.61 -17.80
CA ALA A 211 -27.20 -1.88 -18.78
C ALA A 211 -27.84 -1.89 -20.18
N PRO A 212 -27.23 -1.26 -21.20
CA PRO A 212 -27.82 -1.22 -22.53
C PRO A 212 -28.05 -2.65 -23.01
N ASN A 213 -29.31 -2.99 -23.28
CA ASN A 213 -29.66 -4.25 -23.90
C ASN A 213 -28.94 -4.30 -25.27
N PRO A 214 -28.17 -5.35 -25.61
CA PRO A 214 -27.35 -5.39 -26.83
C PRO A 214 -28.14 -5.38 -28.17
N GLN A 215 -29.45 -5.13 -28.14
CA GLN A 215 -30.35 -5.21 -29.30
C GLN A 215 -30.96 -3.87 -29.77
N GLN A 216 -30.54 -2.71 -29.24
CA GLN A 216 -31.08 -1.42 -29.71
C GLN A 216 -30.18 -0.71 -30.73
N ARG A 217 -30.63 -0.81 -31.99
CA ARG A 217 -30.53 0.12 -33.14
C ARG A 217 -29.28 1.01 -33.23
N GLN A 218 -28.42 0.68 -34.20
CA GLN A 218 -27.43 1.58 -34.78
C GLN A 218 -28.11 2.88 -35.28
N GLY A 219 -27.66 4.04 -34.79
CA GLY A 219 -27.98 5.35 -35.39
C GLY A 219 -28.70 6.39 -34.50
N ALA A 220 -29.03 6.08 -33.24
CA ALA A 220 -29.49 7.10 -32.28
C ALA A 220 -28.34 7.58 -31.37
N PRO A 221 -28.26 8.86 -30.97
CA PRO A 221 -27.34 9.27 -29.92
C PRO A 221 -27.62 8.42 -28.68
N THR A 222 -26.59 7.76 -28.16
CA THR A 222 -26.69 6.98 -26.91
C THR A 222 -27.30 7.87 -25.83
N PRO A 223 -28.45 7.49 -25.23
CA PRO A 223 -29.04 8.30 -24.17
C PRO A 223 -28.03 8.48 -23.04
N GLN A 224 -27.67 9.73 -22.74
CA GLN A 224 -26.77 10.02 -21.63
C GLN A 224 -27.41 9.50 -20.33
N PRO A 225 -26.69 8.76 -19.48
CA PRO A 225 -27.26 8.28 -18.24
C PRO A 225 -27.69 9.48 -17.38
N PRO A 226 -28.82 9.40 -16.62
CA PRO A 226 -29.28 10.49 -15.74
C PRO A 226 -28.24 10.96 -14.71
N ALA A 227 -27.27 10.09 -14.41
CA ALA A 227 -26.10 10.33 -13.56
C ALA A 227 -25.10 11.34 -14.13
N HIS A 228 -25.13 11.58 -15.46
CA HIS A 228 -24.25 12.51 -16.17
C HIS A 228 -24.29 13.92 -15.56
N ARG A 229 -25.43 14.30 -14.97
CA ARG A 229 -25.62 15.61 -14.32
C ARG A 229 -24.72 15.84 -13.10
N PHE A 230 -24.29 14.78 -12.41
CA PHE A 230 -23.43 14.90 -11.22
C PHE A 230 -21.98 14.50 -11.51
N LEU A 231 -21.75 13.76 -12.60
CA LEU A 231 -20.47 13.19 -12.98
C LEU A 231 -20.22 13.47 -14.44
N GLN A 232 -19.44 14.53 -14.72
CA GLN A 232 -19.19 15.07 -16.06
C GLN A 232 -17.74 14.82 -16.48
N PRO A 233 -17.45 14.64 -17.78
CA PRO A 233 -16.08 14.59 -18.27
C PRO A 233 -15.30 15.86 -17.92
N VAL A 234 -14.07 15.74 -17.42
CA VAL A 234 -13.22 16.88 -17.03
C VAL A 234 -13.17 17.94 -18.14
N LYS A 235 -12.89 17.54 -19.39
CA LYS A 235 -12.83 18.46 -20.54
C LYS A 235 -14.12 19.25 -20.85
N GLN A 236 -15.26 18.87 -20.26
CA GLN A 236 -16.56 19.52 -20.48
C GLN A 236 -16.94 20.45 -19.34
N CYS A 237 -16.38 20.27 -18.14
CA CYS A 237 -16.75 21.00 -16.94
C CYS A 237 -15.57 21.59 -16.18
N ASP A 238 -14.36 21.60 -16.75
CA ASP A 238 -13.14 22.08 -16.11
C ASP A 238 -13.25 23.55 -15.67
N MET A 239 -13.73 24.43 -16.56
CA MET A 239 -13.96 25.84 -16.25
C MET A 239 -15.02 26.00 -15.15
N ALA A 240 -16.20 25.41 -15.35
CA ALA A 240 -17.31 25.52 -14.41
C ALA A 240 -16.95 24.98 -13.01
N LEU A 241 -16.18 23.89 -12.95
CA LEU A 241 -15.72 23.32 -11.69
C LEU A 241 -14.61 24.17 -11.05
N THR A 242 -13.73 24.79 -11.85
CA THR A 242 -12.70 25.71 -11.36
C THR A 242 -13.33 26.96 -10.75
N ASP A 243 -14.34 27.54 -11.39
CA ASP A 243 -15.10 28.68 -10.89
C ASP A 243 -15.84 28.31 -9.60
N LEU A 244 -16.55 27.17 -9.59
CA LEU A 244 -17.23 26.67 -8.40
C LEU A 244 -16.25 26.45 -7.23
N LEU A 245 -15.09 25.82 -7.48
CA LEU A 245 -14.05 25.66 -6.46
C LEU A 245 -13.52 27.01 -5.95
N SER A 246 -13.39 28.01 -6.84
CA SER A 246 -12.95 29.36 -6.45
C SER A 246 -13.95 30.03 -5.51
N GLU A 247 -15.24 29.85 -5.77
CA GLU A 247 -16.37 30.41 -5.01
C GLU A 247 -16.70 29.62 -3.72
N LEU A 248 -16.04 28.48 -3.46
CA LEU A 248 -16.23 27.76 -2.20
C LEU A 248 -15.83 28.63 -1.00
N ASP A 249 -16.76 28.72 -0.06
CA ASP A 249 -16.63 29.43 1.21
C ASP A 249 -16.79 28.46 2.38
N ARG A 250 -16.47 28.94 3.58
CA ARG A 250 -16.58 28.21 4.84
C ARG A 250 -18.01 27.77 5.11
N ASP A 251 -18.16 26.73 5.91
CA ASP A 251 -19.47 26.32 6.42
C ASP A 251 -20.15 27.54 7.10
N PRO A 252 -21.35 27.96 6.65
CA PRO A 252 -21.92 29.26 7.03
C PRO A 252 -22.49 29.29 8.45
N TRP A 253 -22.40 28.19 9.19
CA TRP A 253 -22.99 28.06 10.51
C TRP A 253 -22.06 28.66 11.58
N PRO A 254 -22.57 29.55 12.44
CA PRO A 254 -21.73 30.19 13.45
C PRO A 254 -21.22 29.18 14.49
N LEU A 255 -19.96 29.35 14.88
CA LEU A 255 -19.31 28.55 15.92
C LEU A 255 -19.54 29.17 17.30
N GLY A 256 -20.06 28.37 18.23
CA GLY A 256 -20.18 28.76 19.63
C GLY A 256 -18.82 28.78 20.34
N VAL A 257 -18.69 29.60 21.39
CA VAL A 257 -17.49 29.63 22.23
C VAL A 257 -17.26 28.26 22.86
N GLY A 258 -16.02 27.76 22.80
CA GLY A 258 -15.69 26.44 23.36
C GLY A 258 -16.24 25.26 22.56
N LYS A 259 -16.68 25.48 21.31
CA LYS A 259 -17.24 24.43 20.44
C LYS A 259 -16.37 24.14 19.22
N ARG A 260 -16.42 22.89 18.75
CA ARG A 260 -15.94 22.47 17.43
C ARG A 260 -17.02 22.71 16.38
N PRO A 261 -16.65 22.88 15.09
CA PRO A 261 -17.61 22.84 13.99
C PRO A 261 -18.42 21.55 13.97
N LEU A 262 -19.69 21.64 13.55
CA LEU A 262 -20.54 20.47 13.32
C LEU A 262 -20.19 19.89 11.95
N ARG A 263 -19.46 18.78 11.96
CA ARG A 263 -18.88 18.17 10.77
C ARG A 263 -19.47 16.79 10.55
N SER A 264 -20.07 16.59 9.38
CA SER A 264 -20.81 15.36 9.03
C SER A 264 -20.08 14.45 8.04
N SER A 265 -18.79 14.21 8.27
CA SER A 265 -17.92 13.41 7.36
C SER A 265 -18.50 12.04 7.05
N GLY A 266 -19.07 11.35 8.05
CA GLY A 266 -19.62 10.01 7.85
C GLY A 266 -20.86 9.96 6.95
N VAL A 267 -21.69 11.01 6.95
CA VAL A 267 -22.83 11.14 6.04
C VAL A 267 -22.37 11.58 4.65
N ALA A 268 -21.42 12.51 4.58
CA ALA A 268 -20.85 12.95 3.30
C ALA A 268 -20.23 11.77 2.54
N LEU A 269 -19.46 10.93 3.23
CA LEU A 269 -18.89 9.73 2.64
C LEU A 269 -19.95 8.69 2.26
N SER A 270 -20.99 8.49 3.07
CA SER A 270 -22.09 7.58 2.73
C SER A 270 -22.84 7.99 1.47
N LEU A 271 -23.10 9.30 1.32
CA LEU A 271 -23.71 9.88 0.13
C LEU A 271 -22.81 9.72 -1.10
N ALA A 272 -21.50 9.93 -0.96
CA ALA A 272 -20.52 9.73 -2.04
C ALA A 272 -20.48 8.27 -2.51
N VAL A 273 -20.38 7.33 -1.58
CA VAL A 273 -20.41 5.88 -1.87
C VAL A 273 -21.75 5.50 -2.51
N GLY A 274 -22.87 5.98 -1.95
CA GLY A 274 -24.20 5.70 -2.47
C GLY A 274 -24.46 6.27 -3.86
N LEU A 275 -23.93 7.47 -4.17
CA LEU A 275 -24.01 8.06 -5.50
C LEU A 275 -23.30 7.20 -6.53
N LEU A 276 -22.06 6.78 -6.28
CA LEU A 276 -21.31 5.93 -7.20
C LEU A 276 -21.91 4.52 -7.32
N GLU A 277 -22.42 3.97 -6.22
CA GLU A 277 -23.09 2.66 -6.16
C GLU A 277 -24.29 2.58 -7.12
N VAL A 278 -25.12 3.64 -7.20
CA VAL A 278 -26.31 3.65 -8.06
C VAL A 278 -26.07 4.14 -9.48
N THR A 279 -24.89 4.72 -9.76
CA THR A 279 -24.57 5.31 -11.07
C THR A 279 -23.56 4.50 -11.87
N TYR A 280 -22.43 4.11 -11.25
CA TYR A 280 -21.31 3.42 -11.90
C TYR A 280 -20.78 2.25 -11.05
N PRO A 281 -21.61 1.24 -10.72
CA PRO A 281 -21.14 0.05 -10.01
C PRO A 281 -20.14 -0.73 -10.89
N ASN A 282 -19.17 -1.40 -10.25
CA ASN A 282 -18.16 -2.24 -10.89
C ASN A 282 -17.29 -1.52 -11.93
N THR A 283 -17.09 -0.22 -11.75
CA THR A 283 -16.22 0.63 -12.58
C THR A 283 -15.20 1.31 -11.67
N GLY A 284 -13.99 1.55 -12.19
CA GLY A 284 -12.94 2.23 -11.45
C GLY A 284 -13.32 3.66 -11.06
N ALA A 285 -13.47 3.88 -9.76
CA ALA A 285 -13.78 5.20 -9.20
C ALA A 285 -12.96 5.44 -7.92
N ARG A 286 -12.67 6.71 -7.65
CA ARG A 286 -12.03 7.20 -6.41
C ARG A 286 -12.90 8.26 -5.76
N VAL A 287 -13.30 8.01 -4.53
CA VAL A 287 -13.87 9.02 -3.63
C VAL A 287 -12.70 9.65 -2.88
N MET A 288 -12.45 10.93 -3.10
CA MET A 288 -11.34 11.66 -2.49
C MET A 288 -11.87 12.56 -1.39
N LEU A 289 -11.74 12.12 -0.13
CA LEU A 289 -12.24 12.82 1.04
C LEU A 289 -11.15 13.74 1.62
N PHE A 290 -11.42 15.05 1.66
CA PHE A 290 -10.54 16.06 2.24
C PHE A 290 -11.10 16.51 3.59
N LEU A 291 -10.32 16.34 4.67
CA LEU A 291 -10.74 16.59 6.06
C LEU A 291 -9.74 17.52 6.77
N GLY A 292 -10.23 18.60 7.38
CA GLY A 292 -9.45 19.34 8.39
C GLY A 292 -9.95 19.24 9.82
N GLY A 293 -10.36 18.05 10.27
CA GLY A 293 -10.90 17.84 11.60
C GLY A 293 -11.83 16.62 11.73
N PRO A 294 -12.17 16.23 12.96
CA PRO A 294 -12.93 15.01 13.24
C PRO A 294 -14.42 15.15 12.95
N CYS A 295 -15.05 14.05 12.55
CA CYS A 295 -16.51 13.97 12.42
C CYS A 295 -17.16 14.23 13.79
N SER A 296 -17.94 15.30 13.91
CA SER A 296 -18.53 15.75 15.17
C SER A 296 -20.06 15.66 15.21
N GLN A 297 -20.68 15.22 14.11
CA GLN A 297 -22.13 15.07 14.00
C GLN A 297 -22.53 13.89 13.11
N GLY A 298 -23.57 13.17 13.52
CA GLY A 298 -24.22 12.13 12.71
C GLY A 298 -23.54 10.76 12.79
N PRO A 299 -23.98 9.81 11.96
CA PRO A 299 -23.30 8.53 11.79
C PRO A 299 -21.82 8.71 11.45
N GLY A 300 -20.94 7.93 12.10
CA GLY A 300 -19.49 8.08 11.97
C GLY A 300 -18.87 9.17 12.86
N GLN A 301 -19.61 9.74 13.82
CA GLN A 301 -19.10 10.69 14.81
C GLN A 301 -17.93 10.10 15.61
N VAL A 302 -16.83 10.86 15.76
CA VAL A 302 -15.59 10.47 16.47
C VAL A 302 -15.47 11.17 17.82
N VAL A 303 -15.94 12.41 17.89
CA VAL A 303 -15.98 13.25 19.10
C VAL A 303 -17.24 14.12 19.06
N ASN A 304 -17.65 14.72 20.17
CA ASN A 304 -18.69 15.74 20.11
C ASN A 304 -18.12 17.14 19.84
N ASP A 305 -19.03 18.10 19.80
CA ASP A 305 -18.74 19.50 19.54
C ASP A 305 -18.13 20.23 20.75
N GLU A 306 -17.96 19.62 21.93
CA GLU A 306 -17.47 20.31 23.13
C GLU A 306 -15.93 20.28 23.23
N LEU A 307 -15.23 21.42 23.07
CA LEU A 307 -13.74 21.45 23.09
C LEU A 307 -13.13 20.95 24.40
N LYS A 308 -13.83 21.12 25.53
CA LYS A 308 -13.41 20.59 26.84
C LYS A 308 -13.30 19.06 26.87
N GLN A 309 -13.96 18.36 25.94
CA GLN A 309 -13.82 16.92 25.78
C GLN A 309 -12.75 16.66 24.72
N PRO A 310 -11.61 16.05 25.09
CA PRO A 310 -10.54 15.75 24.14
C PRO A 310 -10.97 14.63 23.17
N ILE A 311 -10.27 14.55 22.05
CA ILE A 311 -10.37 13.41 21.14
C ILE A 311 -9.67 12.21 21.83
N ARG A 312 -10.17 10.99 21.60
CA ARG A 312 -9.63 9.77 22.22
C ARG A 312 -8.12 9.61 21.99
N SER A 313 -7.42 9.15 23.02
CA SER A 313 -6.03 8.69 22.99
C SER A 313 -5.93 7.16 23.07
N HIS A 314 -4.74 6.59 22.85
CA HIS A 314 -4.51 5.15 23.11
C HIS A 314 -4.82 4.76 24.56
N HIS A 315 -4.55 5.66 25.51
CA HIS A 315 -4.87 5.45 26.93
C HIS A 315 -6.37 5.41 27.20
N ASP A 316 -7.14 6.29 26.56
CA ASP A 316 -8.60 6.25 26.66
C ASP A 316 -9.15 4.95 26.08
N ILE A 317 -8.62 4.49 24.95
CA ILE A 317 -9.02 3.24 24.30
C ILE A 317 -8.73 2.04 25.20
N HIS A 318 -7.52 1.97 25.79
CA HIS A 318 -7.13 0.90 26.70
C HIS A 318 -8.01 0.86 27.97
N LYS A 319 -8.48 2.02 28.44
CA LYS A 319 -9.41 2.13 29.58
C LYS A 319 -10.89 2.01 29.19
N ASP A 320 -11.20 1.66 27.94
CA ASP A 320 -12.56 1.63 27.36
C ASP A 320 -13.34 2.95 27.54
N ASN A 321 -12.62 4.08 27.59
CA ASN A 321 -13.14 5.45 27.73
C ASN A 321 -13.30 6.16 26.36
N ALA A 322 -13.52 5.40 25.28
CA ALA A 322 -13.67 5.92 23.92
C ALA A 322 -15.12 5.75 23.43
N LYS A 323 -16.04 6.60 23.93
CA LYS A 323 -17.50 6.48 23.75
C LYS A 323 -17.98 6.29 22.30
N TYR A 324 -17.38 7.00 21.35
CA TYR A 324 -17.86 7.06 19.96
C TYR A 324 -17.22 6.00 19.05
N MET A 325 -16.03 5.52 19.40
CA MET A 325 -15.13 4.73 18.55
C MET A 325 -15.82 3.49 17.94
N LYS A 326 -16.40 2.60 18.77
CA LYS A 326 -17.02 1.34 18.29
C LYS A 326 -18.15 1.57 17.27
N LYS A 327 -18.97 2.61 17.48
CA LYS A 327 -20.07 2.96 16.55
C LYS A 327 -19.55 3.56 15.26
N ALA A 328 -18.52 4.39 15.33
CA ALA A 328 -17.90 5.01 14.17
C ALA A 328 -17.15 3.99 13.30
N ILE A 329 -16.34 3.10 13.90
CA ILE A 329 -15.67 1.99 13.19
C ILE A 329 -16.69 1.19 12.38
N LYS A 330 -17.80 0.75 13.03
CA LYS A 330 -18.84 -0.02 12.35
C LYS A 330 -19.48 0.72 11.17
N HIS A 331 -19.65 2.05 11.29
CA HIS A 331 -20.19 2.88 10.21
C HIS A 331 -19.24 2.88 9.00
N TYR A 332 -17.96 3.20 9.21
CA TYR A 332 -16.99 3.28 8.13
C TYR A 332 -16.61 1.91 7.54
N GLU A 333 -16.63 0.83 8.33
CA GLU A 333 -16.50 -0.55 7.83
C GLU A 333 -17.65 -0.95 6.90
N ALA A 334 -18.89 -0.53 7.21
CA ALA A 334 -20.02 -0.76 6.32
C ALA A 334 -19.88 0.01 5.00
N LEU A 335 -19.38 1.24 5.05
CA LEU A 335 -19.09 2.04 3.85
C LEU A 335 -17.94 1.46 3.03
N SER A 336 -16.86 1.02 3.67
CA SER A 336 -15.72 0.41 2.99
C SER A 336 -16.11 -0.87 2.26
N LEU A 337 -16.92 -1.73 2.88
CA LEU A 337 -17.42 -2.95 2.26
C LEU A 337 -18.32 -2.65 1.05
N ARG A 338 -19.22 -1.66 1.16
CA ARG A 338 -20.08 -1.22 0.04
C ARG A 338 -19.26 -0.69 -1.14
N ALA A 339 -18.29 0.19 -0.87
CA ALA A 339 -17.39 0.72 -1.89
C ALA A 339 -16.55 -0.40 -2.52
N ALA A 340 -15.96 -1.26 -1.70
CA ALA A 340 -15.12 -2.36 -2.18
C ALA A 340 -15.88 -3.35 -3.06
N THR A 341 -17.11 -3.71 -2.65
CA THR A 341 -18.01 -4.57 -3.43
C THR A 341 -18.28 -3.98 -4.81
N ASN A 342 -18.46 -2.66 -4.90
CA ASN A 342 -18.69 -1.97 -6.16
C ASN A 342 -17.42 -1.58 -6.92
N GLY A 343 -16.22 -1.89 -6.40
CA GLY A 343 -14.95 -1.58 -7.09
C GLY A 343 -14.53 -0.12 -7.02
N HIS A 344 -15.01 0.61 -6.00
CA HIS A 344 -14.67 2.00 -5.75
C HIS A 344 -13.63 2.10 -4.63
N ALA A 345 -12.69 3.02 -4.80
CA ALA A 345 -11.68 3.35 -3.80
C ALA A 345 -12.08 4.57 -2.98
N ILE A 346 -11.63 4.62 -1.73
CA ILE A 346 -11.81 5.78 -0.85
C ILE A 346 -10.43 6.27 -0.39
N ASP A 347 -10.05 7.44 -0.86
CA ASP A 347 -8.86 8.17 -0.45
C ASP A 347 -9.25 9.13 0.69
N ILE A 348 -8.39 9.26 1.72
CA ILE A 348 -8.56 10.20 2.82
C ILE A 348 -7.33 11.10 2.90
N TYR A 349 -7.54 12.40 2.70
CA TYR A 349 -6.55 13.45 2.84
C TYR A 349 -6.89 14.28 4.07
N SER A 350 -6.17 14.00 5.16
CA SER A 350 -6.40 14.58 6.49
C SER A 350 -5.33 15.63 6.81
N CYS A 351 -5.71 16.91 6.86
CA CYS A 351 -4.80 17.99 7.26
C CYS A 351 -5.40 18.80 8.43
N ALA A 352 -4.91 18.55 9.64
CA ALA A 352 -5.37 19.25 10.84
C ALA A 352 -4.29 19.18 11.93
N LEU A 353 -4.31 20.16 12.86
CA LEU A 353 -3.40 20.18 14.01
C LEU A 353 -3.73 19.14 15.09
N ASP A 354 -4.94 18.59 15.07
CA ASP A 354 -5.40 17.53 15.99
C ASP A 354 -5.95 16.35 15.15
N GLN A 355 -6.28 15.25 15.81
CA GLN A 355 -6.76 14.02 15.17
C GLN A 355 -8.07 14.23 14.38
N THR A 356 -8.23 13.51 13.26
CA THR A 356 -9.39 13.62 12.37
C THR A 356 -10.29 12.37 12.37
N GLY A 357 -9.86 11.31 13.04
CA GLY A 357 -10.60 10.04 13.09
C GLY A 357 -10.10 9.00 12.08
N LEU A 358 -8.83 9.06 11.66
CA LEU A 358 -8.25 8.08 10.75
C LEU A 358 -8.39 6.66 11.29
N MET A 359 -8.26 6.46 12.61
CA MET A 359 -8.46 5.15 13.25
C MET A 359 -9.83 4.55 12.91
N GLU A 360 -10.91 5.32 13.03
CA GLU A 360 -12.27 4.87 12.75
C GLU A 360 -12.50 4.67 11.25
N MET A 361 -11.88 5.49 10.41
CA MET A 361 -12.08 5.48 8.96
C MET A 361 -11.14 4.52 8.21
N LYS A 362 -10.14 3.93 8.88
CA LYS A 362 -9.03 3.21 8.25
C LYS A 362 -9.43 2.16 7.23
N GLN A 363 -10.54 1.46 7.46
CA GLN A 363 -11.00 0.41 6.57
C GLN A 363 -11.44 0.94 5.20
N CYS A 364 -11.82 2.21 5.09
CA CYS A 364 -12.11 2.86 3.82
C CYS A 364 -10.88 2.82 2.89
N CYS A 365 -9.70 3.17 3.39
CA CYS A 365 -8.44 3.10 2.64
C CYS A 365 -7.93 1.65 2.57
N ASN A 366 -7.87 0.93 3.70
CA ASN A 366 -7.27 -0.40 3.80
C ASN A 366 -7.97 -1.42 2.92
N SER A 367 -9.31 -1.48 2.92
CA SER A 367 -10.06 -2.48 2.14
C SER A 367 -10.08 -2.16 0.65
N THR A 368 -10.05 -0.88 0.28
CA THR A 368 -10.23 -0.45 -1.12
C THR A 368 -8.92 -0.17 -1.85
N GLY A 369 -7.81 -0.03 -1.12
CA GLY A 369 -6.52 0.39 -1.67
C GLY A 369 -6.40 1.90 -1.86
N GLY A 370 -7.37 2.70 -1.42
CA GLY A 370 -7.27 4.15 -1.45
C GLY A 370 -6.13 4.70 -0.59
N HIS A 371 -5.72 5.93 -0.87
CA HIS A 371 -4.64 6.61 -0.16
C HIS A 371 -5.11 7.08 1.23
N MET A 372 -4.19 7.07 2.20
CA MET A 372 -4.35 7.74 3.47
C MET A 372 -3.18 8.72 3.61
N VAL A 373 -3.48 10.01 3.61
CA VAL A 373 -2.50 11.10 3.75
C VAL A 373 -2.83 11.87 5.01
N MET A 374 -1.80 12.14 5.81
CA MET A 374 -1.89 12.86 7.07
C MET A 374 -0.88 14.01 7.04
N GLY A 375 -1.31 15.20 7.46
CA GLY A 375 -0.46 16.37 7.62
C GLY A 375 -1.08 17.38 8.57
N ASP A 376 -0.35 18.46 8.82
CA ASP A 376 -0.79 19.50 9.78
C ASP A 376 -1.69 20.56 9.10
N SER A 377 -1.49 20.79 7.80
CA SER A 377 -2.11 21.89 7.03
C SER A 377 -2.13 21.57 5.52
N PHE A 378 -3.23 21.93 4.85
CA PHE A 378 -3.36 21.89 3.39
C PHE A 378 -2.47 22.93 2.70
N ASN A 379 -2.04 23.97 3.41
CA ASN A 379 -1.12 24.97 2.88
C ASN A 379 0.35 24.50 2.82
N SER A 380 0.65 23.35 3.43
CA SER A 380 2.00 22.79 3.43
C SER A 380 2.46 22.32 2.04
N SER A 381 3.77 22.47 1.76
CA SER A 381 4.39 21.86 0.58
C SER A 381 4.25 20.34 0.57
N LEU A 382 4.28 19.74 1.77
CA LEU A 382 4.05 18.31 2.01
C LEU A 382 2.74 17.82 1.39
N PHE A 383 1.62 18.48 1.72
CA PHE A 383 0.31 18.12 1.17
C PHE A 383 0.24 18.40 -0.33
N LYS A 384 0.60 19.61 -0.77
CA LYS A 384 0.51 20.04 -2.17
C LYS A 384 1.25 19.08 -3.11
N GLN A 385 2.50 18.74 -2.78
CA GLN A 385 3.29 17.80 -3.57
C GLN A 385 2.76 16.36 -3.48
N THR A 386 2.34 15.91 -2.30
CA THR A 386 1.76 14.56 -2.14
C THR A 386 0.51 14.40 -3.00
N PHE A 387 -0.38 15.39 -3.00
CA PHE A 387 -1.63 15.32 -3.75
C PHE A 387 -1.39 15.37 -5.26
N GLN A 388 -0.46 16.20 -5.74
CA GLN A 388 -0.06 16.20 -7.16
C GLN A 388 0.47 14.83 -7.62
N ARG A 389 1.23 14.13 -6.78
CA ARG A 389 1.77 12.79 -7.08
C ARG A 389 0.74 11.69 -7.22
N VAL A 390 -0.48 11.89 -6.72
CA VAL A 390 -1.59 10.98 -6.96
C VAL A 390 -1.80 10.79 -8.47
N PHE A 391 -1.58 11.83 -9.26
CA PHE A 391 -1.74 11.85 -10.72
C PHE A 391 -0.40 11.69 -11.46
N ALA A 392 0.62 11.12 -10.81
CA ALA A 392 1.90 10.84 -11.46
C ALA A 392 1.74 9.93 -12.68
N LYS A 393 2.52 10.24 -13.71
CA LYS A 393 2.57 9.47 -14.96
C LYS A 393 3.86 8.66 -15.06
N ASP A 394 3.82 7.57 -15.80
CA ASP A 394 4.99 6.79 -16.15
C ASP A 394 5.72 7.39 -17.38
N GLN A 395 6.78 6.71 -17.82
CA GLN A 395 7.57 7.12 -18.99
C GLN A 395 6.77 7.10 -20.31
N LYS A 396 5.64 6.38 -20.36
CA LYS A 396 4.73 6.32 -21.51
C LYS A 396 3.65 7.39 -21.46
N GLY A 397 3.59 8.18 -20.39
CA GLY A 397 2.56 9.20 -20.15
C GLY A 397 1.26 8.64 -19.57
N ASP A 398 1.23 7.36 -19.19
CA ASP A 398 0.08 6.71 -18.55
C ASP A 398 0.09 7.00 -17.04
N TYR A 399 -1.08 7.17 -16.42
CA TYR A 399 -1.15 7.38 -14.98
C TYR A 399 -0.77 6.10 -14.22
N LYS A 400 0.04 6.24 -13.15
CA LYS A 400 0.52 5.15 -12.29
C LYS A 400 -0.53 4.61 -11.32
N MET A 401 -1.72 4.33 -11.84
CA MET A 401 -2.85 3.82 -11.07
C MET A 401 -3.65 2.81 -11.89
N ALA A 402 -4.12 1.78 -11.19
CA ALA A 402 -5.08 0.81 -11.70
C ALA A 402 -6.34 0.82 -10.86
N PHE A 403 -7.42 0.29 -11.44
CA PHE A 403 -8.71 0.26 -10.80
C PHE A 403 -9.41 -1.09 -10.96
N ASN A 404 -10.35 -1.36 -10.05
CA ASN A 404 -11.27 -2.49 -10.09
C ASN A 404 -10.57 -3.81 -10.47
N GLY A 405 -9.48 -4.09 -9.76
CA GLY A 405 -8.65 -5.27 -9.91
C GLY A 405 -9.25 -6.49 -9.25
N THR A 406 -9.03 -7.66 -9.85
CA THR A 406 -9.25 -8.97 -9.26
C THR A 406 -7.95 -9.77 -9.37
N LEU A 407 -7.39 -10.14 -8.22
CA LEU A 407 -6.25 -11.03 -8.11
C LEU A 407 -6.76 -12.45 -7.86
N GLU A 408 -6.51 -13.35 -8.80
CA GLU A 408 -6.71 -14.79 -8.63
C GLU A 408 -5.36 -15.48 -8.47
N VAL A 409 -5.26 -16.39 -7.49
CA VAL A 409 -4.05 -17.18 -7.26
C VAL A 409 -4.35 -18.66 -7.47
N LYS A 410 -3.51 -19.31 -8.29
CA LYS A 410 -3.52 -20.76 -8.52
C LYS A 410 -2.19 -21.33 -8.06
N CYS A 411 -2.20 -22.49 -7.42
CA CYS A 411 -0.99 -23.16 -6.96
C CYS A 411 -0.99 -24.66 -7.30
N SER A 412 0.18 -25.29 -7.29
CA SER A 412 0.30 -26.74 -7.37
C SER A 412 -0.51 -27.43 -6.28
N ARG A 413 -0.95 -28.68 -6.51
CA ARG A 413 -1.81 -29.44 -5.58
C ARG A 413 -1.19 -29.70 -4.20
N GLU A 414 0.13 -29.66 -4.13
CA GLU A 414 0.92 -29.80 -2.90
C GLU A 414 0.91 -28.52 -2.04
N LEU A 415 0.39 -27.41 -2.58
CA LEU A 415 0.20 -26.13 -1.90
C LEU A 415 -1.27 -25.79 -1.73
N LYS A 416 -1.56 -25.05 -0.67
CA LYS A 416 -2.81 -24.34 -0.45
C LYS A 416 -2.52 -22.90 -0.06
N ILE A 417 -3.51 -22.05 -0.26
CA ILE A 417 -3.54 -20.63 0.06
C ILE A 417 -4.26 -20.51 1.41
N THR A 418 -3.57 -19.98 2.42
CA THR A 418 -4.17 -19.71 3.74
C THR A 418 -4.78 -18.32 3.81
N GLY A 419 -4.29 -17.38 3.00
CA GLY A 419 -4.92 -16.08 2.80
C GLY A 419 -3.95 -15.00 2.33
N ALA A 420 -4.35 -13.75 2.47
CA ALA A 420 -3.53 -12.60 2.09
C ALA A 420 -3.61 -11.46 3.12
N ILE A 421 -2.51 -10.71 3.24
CA ILE A 421 -2.44 -9.45 3.99
C ILE A 421 -1.98 -8.35 3.03
N GLY A 422 -2.82 -7.32 2.90
CA GLY A 422 -2.59 -6.16 2.05
C GLY A 422 -3.91 -5.47 1.73
N SER A 423 -3.88 -4.46 0.87
CA SER A 423 -5.07 -3.66 0.57
C SER A 423 -6.02 -4.36 -0.41
N CYS A 424 -6.91 -5.20 0.13
CA CYS A 424 -7.88 -5.95 -0.66
C CYS A 424 -9.09 -6.40 0.15
N VAL A 425 -10.12 -6.91 -0.53
CA VAL A 425 -11.22 -7.66 0.07
C VAL A 425 -11.34 -9.05 -0.54
N SER A 426 -11.74 -10.03 0.28
CA SER A 426 -12.00 -11.40 -0.18
C SER A 426 -13.24 -11.43 -1.08
N LEU A 427 -13.15 -12.13 -2.21
CA LEU A 427 -14.31 -12.44 -3.05
C LEU A 427 -15.02 -13.73 -2.62
N ASN A 428 -14.55 -14.39 -1.55
CA ASN A 428 -15.09 -15.64 -1.01
C ASN A 428 -15.24 -16.75 -2.08
N VAL A 429 -14.38 -16.73 -3.10
CA VAL A 429 -14.32 -17.78 -4.12
C VAL A 429 -13.57 -18.97 -3.55
N LYS A 430 -14.27 -20.09 -3.40
CA LYS A 430 -13.72 -21.36 -2.94
C LYS A 430 -13.08 -22.13 -4.10
N GLY A 431 -12.15 -23.01 -3.78
CA GLY A 431 -11.51 -23.86 -4.79
C GLY A 431 -10.53 -24.85 -4.19
N PRO A 432 -9.97 -25.75 -5.01
CA PRO A 432 -9.02 -26.76 -4.55
C PRO A 432 -7.70 -26.16 -4.07
N CYS A 433 -7.44 -24.86 -4.30
CA CYS A 433 -6.25 -24.18 -3.81
C CYS A 433 -6.44 -23.55 -2.42
N VAL A 434 -7.66 -23.50 -1.87
CA VAL A 434 -7.94 -22.84 -0.58
C VAL A 434 -7.61 -23.78 0.58
N SER A 435 -6.89 -23.30 1.60
CA SER A 435 -6.64 -24.02 2.85
C SER A 435 -7.81 -23.90 3.81
N ASP A 436 -7.95 -24.88 4.70
CA ASP A 436 -8.84 -24.80 5.86
C ASP A 436 -8.27 -23.89 6.97
N GLN A 437 -6.95 -23.63 6.95
CA GLN A 437 -6.30 -22.65 7.82
C GLN A 437 -6.39 -21.25 7.21
N GLU A 438 -6.73 -20.27 8.05
CA GLU A 438 -6.92 -18.88 7.62
C GLU A 438 -5.87 -17.95 8.24
N VAL A 439 -5.25 -17.11 7.40
CA VAL A 439 -4.38 -16.01 7.81
C VAL A 439 -4.76 -14.76 7.02
N GLY A 440 -5.00 -13.64 7.73
CA GLY A 440 -5.44 -12.40 7.08
C GLY A 440 -6.80 -12.55 6.42
N MET A 441 -6.92 -12.04 5.19
CA MET A 441 -8.10 -12.21 4.33
C MET A 441 -8.02 -13.60 3.66
N GLY A 442 -8.42 -14.64 4.38
CA GLY A 442 -8.32 -16.01 3.91
C GLY A 442 -9.59 -16.53 3.27
N ASN A 443 -9.75 -17.85 3.33
CA ASN A 443 -10.95 -18.54 2.90
C ASN A 443 -11.32 -18.31 1.42
N THR A 444 -10.36 -17.93 0.59
CA THR A 444 -10.56 -17.67 -0.84
C THR A 444 -9.26 -17.88 -1.64
N CYS A 445 -9.39 -17.98 -2.96
CA CYS A 445 -8.28 -17.84 -3.90
C CYS A 445 -8.40 -16.57 -4.77
N GLN A 446 -9.37 -15.69 -4.49
CA GLN A 446 -9.57 -14.45 -5.23
C GLN A 446 -9.82 -13.25 -4.32
N TRP A 447 -9.14 -12.15 -4.62
CA TRP A 447 -9.29 -10.88 -3.90
C TRP A 447 -9.57 -9.74 -4.86
N LYS A 448 -10.39 -8.79 -4.42
CA LYS A 448 -10.68 -7.56 -5.13
C LYS A 448 -9.80 -6.43 -4.61
N MET A 449 -9.21 -5.67 -5.53
CA MET A 449 -8.33 -4.53 -5.29
C MET A 449 -8.92 -3.31 -6.02
N CYS A 450 -9.59 -2.40 -5.31
CA CYS A 450 -10.39 -1.36 -5.97
C CYS A 450 -9.52 -0.30 -6.63
N THR A 451 -8.39 0.05 -6.02
CA THR A 451 -7.29 0.73 -6.68
C THR A 451 -5.96 0.21 -6.16
N PHE A 452 -4.93 0.28 -7.00
CA PHE A 452 -3.57 -0.11 -6.66
C PHE A 452 -2.58 0.59 -7.59
N THR A 453 -1.36 0.73 -7.11
CA THR A 453 -0.23 1.45 -7.73
C THR A 453 0.92 0.47 -8.00
N PRO A 454 1.96 0.89 -8.74
CA PRO A 454 3.19 0.09 -8.88
C PRO A 454 3.84 -0.34 -7.55
N SER A 455 3.73 0.46 -6.49
CA SER A 455 4.26 0.13 -5.16
C SER A 455 3.37 -0.83 -4.36
N THR A 456 2.10 -1.01 -4.75
CA THR A 456 1.15 -1.82 -3.98
C THR A 456 1.60 -3.29 -3.94
N THR A 457 1.85 -3.78 -2.74
CA THR A 457 2.41 -5.11 -2.48
C THR A 457 1.49 -5.94 -1.60
N MET A 458 1.11 -7.12 -2.07
CA MET A 458 0.29 -8.10 -1.37
C MET A 458 1.16 -9.19 -0.74
N ALA A 459 0.94 -9.53 0.53
CA ALA A 459 1.55 -10.71 1.16
C ALA A 459 0.58 -11.89 1.04
N ILE A 460 0.94 -12.92 0.27
CA ILE A 460 0.09 -14.10 0.02
C ILE A 460 0.70 -15.30 0.74
N PHE A 461 -0.09 -15.91 1.62
CA PHE A 461 0.34 -16.96 2.53
C PHE A 461 -0.01 -18.32 1.97
N PHE A 462 0.96 -19.24 2.02
CA PHE A 462 0.82 -20.60 1.53
C PHE A 462 1.09 -21.62 2.64
N GLU A 463 0.45 -22.77 2.50
CA GLU A 463 0.68 -23.95 3.31
C GLU A 463 1.04 -25.13 2.40
N VAL A 464 2.08 -25.87 2.76
CA VAL A 464 2.39 -27.16 2.12
C VAL A 464 1.48 -28.22 2.71
N VAL A 465 0.70 -28.88 1.88
CA VAL A 465 -0.24 -29.94 2.29
C VAL A 465 0.21 -31.35 1.91
N ASN A 466 1.33 -31.47 1.21
CA ASN A 466 1.88 -32.76 0.83
C ASN A 466 2.22 -33.61 2.07
N GLN A 467 1.86 -34.90 2.03
CA GLN A 467 2.10 -35.82 3.13
C GLN A 467 3.59 -36.15 3.23
N HIS A 468 4.09 -36.38 4.45
CA HIS A 468 5.52 -36.61 4.69
C HIS A 468 6.10 -37.82 3.96
N THR A 469 5.29 -38.86 3.74
CA THR A 469 5.69 -40.08 3.01
C THR A 469 5.43 -40.00 1.51
N ALA A 470 4.78 -38.93 1.03
CA ALA A 470 4.44 -38.81 -0.37
C ALA A 470 5.65 -38.33 -1.19
N PRO A 471 6.06 -39.08 -2.25
CA PRO A 471 7.22 -38.69 -3.03
C PRO A 471 6.94 -37.40 -3.79
N VAL A 472 7.88 -36.46 -3.74
CA VAL A 472 7.90 -35.36 -4.69
C VAL A 472 8.40 -35.92 -6.03
N PRO A 473 7.71 -35.66 -7.16
CA PRO A 473 8.17 -36.09 -8.47
C PRO A 473 9.62 -35.62 -8.72
N GLN A 474 10.51 -36.51 -9.19
CA GLN A 474 11.88 -36.13 -9.55
C GLN A 474 11.86 -34.99 -10.59
N GLY A 475 12.57 -33.89 -10.30
CA GLY A 475 12.55 -32.67 -11.12
C GLY A 475 11.27 -31.83 -11.01
N GLY A 476 10.31 -32.22 -10.16
CA GLY A 476 9.09 -31.47 -9.90
C GLY A 476 9.37 -30.16 -9.17
N ARG A 477 8.71 -29.10 -9.61
CA ARG A 477 8.74 -27.78 -8.96
C ARG A 477 7.36 -27.41 -8.47
N GLY A 478 7.28 -26.77 -7.31
CA GLY A 478 6.06 -26.13 -6.87
C GLY A 478 5.83 -24.89 -7.72
N CYS A 479 4.62 -24.72 -8.24
CA CYS A 479 4.26 -23.58 -9.09
C CYS A 479 3.16 -22.75 -8.43
N VAL A 480 3.23 -21.44 -8.62
CA VAL A 480 2.18 -20.47 -8.28
C VAL A 480 1.97 -19.57 -9.49
N GLN A 481 0.71 -19.34 -9.86
CA GLN A 481 0.33 -18.39 -10.91
C GLN A 481 -0.61 -17.34 -10.31
N LEU A 482 -0.22 -16.08 -10.46
CA LEU A 482 -0.95 -14.91 -10.00
C LEU A 482 -1.53 -14.21 -11.23
N ILE A 483 -2.85 -14.02 -11.24
CA ILE A 483 -3.59 -13.49 -12.37
C ILE A 483 -4.33 -12.24 -11.88
N THR A 484 -3.87 -11.06 -12.31
CA THR A 484 -4.45 -9.78 -11.93
C THR A 484 -5.21 -9.19 -13.12
N GLN A 485 -6.54 -9.24 -13.07
CA GLN A 485 -7.40 -8.60 -14.06
C GLN A 485 -7.80 -7.23 -13.57
N TYR A 486 -7.64 -6.17 -14.34
CA TYR A 486 -7.92 -4.80 -13.85
C TYR A 486 -8.29 -3.84 -14.97
N GLN A 487 -8.78 -2.67 -14.57
CA GLN A 487 -8.99 -1.51 -15.44
C GLN A 487 -7.76 -0.60 -15.36
N HIS A 488 -7.04 -0.48 -16.47
CA HIS A 488 -5.93 0.44 -16.63
C HIS A 488 -6.43 1.89 -16.59
N SER A 489 -5.58 2.85 -16.23
CA SER A 489 -5.93 4.28 -16.19
C SER A 489 -6.48 4.83 -17.51
N SER A 490 -6.06 4.26 -18.64
CA SER A 490 -6.63 4.53 -19.98
C SER A 490 -8.09 4.10 -20.17
N GLY A 491 -8.64 3.28 -19.25
CA GLY A 491 -9.95 2.64 -19.35
C GLY A 491 -9.94 1.22 -19.92
N GLN A 492 -8.84 0.80 -20.57
CA GLN A 492 -8.69 -0.57 -21.09
C GLN A 492 -8.72 -1.62 -19.99
N ARG A 493 -9.29 -2.80 -20.29
CA ARG A 493 -9.16 -3.98 -19.43
C ARG A 493 -7.85 -4.70 -19.74
N ARG A 494 -7.06 -4.95 -18.71
CA ARG A 494 -5.80 -5.68 -18.79
C ARG A 494 -5.80 -6.89 -17.88
N VAL A 495 -5.01 -7.89 -18.25
CA VAL A 495 -4.77 -9.09 -17.46
C VAL A 495 -3.28 -9.26 -17.33
N ARG A 496 -2.76 -9.13 -16.13
CA ARG A 496 -1.35 -9.38 -15.82
C ARG A 496 -1.21 -10.77 -15.22
N VAL A 497 -0.30 -11.57 -15.76
CA VAL A 497 -0.08 -12.96 -15.37
C VAL A 497 1.37 -13.12 -14.99
N THR A 498 1.61 -13.56 -13.76
CA THR A 498 2.93 -13.90 -13.24
C THR A 498 2.93 -15.36 -12.81
N THR A 499 3.85 -16.17 -13.35
CA THR A 499 4.01 -17.58 -12.96
C THR A 499 5.39 -17.81 -12.38
N ALA A 500 5.44 -18.17 -11.10
CA ALA A 500 6.66 -18.50 -10.38
C ALA A 500 6.75 -19.99 -10.09
N ALA A 501 7.97 -20.53 -10.09
CA ALA A 501 8.25 -21.89 -9.66
C ALA A 501 9.42 -21.93 -8.69
N ARG A 502 9.37 -22.83 -7.70
CA ARG A 502 10.45 -23.09 -6.74
C ARG A 502 10.66 -24.59 -6.59
N ASN A 503 11.91 -24.97 -6.28
CA ASN A 503 12.25 -26.36 -6.06
C ASN A 503 11.71 -26.84 -4.71
N TRP A 504 11.32 -28.11 -4.67
CA TRP A 504 11.05 -28.79 -3.42
C TRP A 504 12.36 -29.29 -2.79
N GLY A 505 12.47 -29.20 -1.47
CA GLY A 505 13.56 -29.74 -0.68
C GLY A 505 13.02 -30.68 0.40
N ASP A 506 13.59 -31.87 0.49
CA ASP A 506 13.40 -32.77 1.63
C ASP A 506 14.22 -32.24 2.82
N ALA A 507 13.59 -31.82 3.92
CA ALA A 507 14.35 -31.22 5.02
C ALA A 507 15.19 -32.25 5.79
N ALA A 508 14.93 -33.56 5.65
CA ALA A 508 15.76 -34.60 6.28
C ALA A 508 17.14 -34.72 5.62
N VAL A 509 17.23 -34.45 4.32
CA VAL A 509 18.47 -34.60 3.52
C VAL A 509 19.05 -33.25 3.10
N ASN A 510 18.18 -32.28 2.82
CA ASN A 510 18.50 -31.02 2.14
C ASN A 510 18.16 -29.78 2.98
N LEU A 511 18.24 -29.87 4.32
CA LEU A 511 18.03 -28.70 5.19
C LEU A 511 18.94 -27.54 4.82
N GLN A 512 20.19 -27.82 4.45
CA GLN A 512 21.14 -26.80 3.98
C GLN A 512 20.63 -26.03 2.76
N HIS A 513 19.96 -26.69 1.81
CA HIS A 513 19.38 -26.01 0.64
C HIS A 513 18.17 -25.15 1.00
N ILE A 514 17.35 -25.60 1.96
CA ILE A 514 16.21 -24.81 2.48
C ILE A 514 16.73 -23.58 3.21
N SER A 515 17.72 -23.74 4.10
CA SER A 515 18.38 -22.64 4.81
C SER A 515 19.04 -21.65 3.85
N ALA A 516 19.70 -22.16 2.79
CA ALA A 516 20.34 -21.32 1.80
C ALA A 516 19.33 -20.49 0.97
N GLY A 517 18.09 -20.98 0.83
CA GLY A 517 17.01 -20.28 0.14
C GLY A 517 16.19 -19.33 1.02
N PHE A 518 16.55 -19.11 2.28
CA PHE A 518 15.87 -18.18 3.18
C PHE A 518 16.15 -16.72 2.79
N ASP A 519 15.09 -15.92 2.70
CA ASP A 519 15.15 -14.49 2.43
C ASP A 519 14.80 -13.73 3.72
N GLN A 520 15.82 -13.33 4.48
CA GLN A 520 15.63 -12.67 5.79
C GLN A 520 14.91 -11.33 5.69
N GLU A 521 15.07 -10.60 4.60
CA GLU A 521 14.40 -9.32 4.37
C GLU A 521 12.91 -9.52 4.14
N ALA A 522 12.55 -10.42 3.20
CA ALA A 522 11.15 -10.75 2.95
C ALA A 522 10.49 -11.35 4.19
N ALA A 523 11.22 -12.20 4.92
CA ALA A 523 10.75 -12.74 6.19
C ALA A 523 10.49 -11.64 7.23
N ALA A 524 11.38 -10.66 7.38
CA ALA A 524 11.20 -9.56 8.31
C ALA A 524 9.95 -8.73 8.00
N VAL A 525 9.73 -8.38 6.73
CA VAL A 525 8.55 -7.61 6.29
C VAL A 525 7.26 -8.41 6.47
N VAL A 526 7.26 -9.69 6.11
CA VAL A 526 6.10 -10.58 6.31
C VAL A 526 5.76 -10.72 7.79
N MET A 527 6.77 -10.89 8.64
CA MET A 527 6.58 -10.96 10.09
C MET A 527 6.08 -9.62 10.65
N ALA A 528 6.58 -8.48 10.16
CA ALA A 528 6.06 -7.17 10.53
C ALA A 528 4.58 -7.00 10.17
N ARG A 529 4.15 -7.44 8.98
CA ARG A 529 2.74 -7.45 8.58
C ARG A 529 1.90 -8.38 9.46
N LEU A 530 2.38 -9.58 9.80
CA LEU A 530 1.68 -10.48 10.73
C LEU A 530 1.53 -9.89 12.13
N VAL A 531 2.60 -9.28 12.64
CA VAL A 531 2.65 -8.62 13.95
C VAL A 531 1.63 -7.49 14.02
N VAL A 532 1.60 -6.61 13.01
CA VAL A 532 0.64 -5.50 12.98
C VAL A 532 -0.79 -6.02 12.84
N TYR A 533 -1.02 -7.02 11.96
CA TYR A 533 -2.34 -7.65 11.83
C TYR A 533 -2.85 -8.23 13.16
N ARG A 534 -1.97 -8.92 13.91
CA ARG A 534 -2.29 -9.41 15.25
C ARG A 534 -2.52 -8.27 16.26
N ALA A 535 -1.69 -7.23 16.23
CA ALA A 535 -1.79 -6.07 17.14
C ALA A 535 -3.01 -5.17 16.87
N GLU A 536 -3.83 -5.46 15.86
CA GLU A 536 -5.16 -4.86 15.72
C GLU A 536 -6.27 -5.64 16.43
N GLN A 537 -6.01 -6.90 16.81
CA GLN A 537 -7.00 -7.83 17.37
C GLN A 537 -6.63 -8.30 18.79
N GLU A 538 -5.34 -8.43 19.06
CA GLU A 538 -4.73 -8.92 20.29
C GLU A 538 -4.05 -7.76 21.04
N ASP A 539 -3.80 -7.96 22.34
CA ASP A 539 -3.13 -6.96 23.18
C ASP A 539 -1.62 -6.88 22.88
N GLY A 540 -1.06 -5.66 22.94
CA GLY A 540 0.30 -5.37 22.50
C GLY A 540 1.40 -6.24 23.14
N PRO A 541 1.39 -6.44 24.48
CA PRO A 541 2.39 -7.27 25.17
C PRO A 541 2.39 -8.74 24.73
N ASP A 542 1.24 -9.30 24.37
CA ASP A 542 1.16 -10.69 23.94
C ASP A 542 1.68 -10.88 22.51
N VAL A 543 1.44 -9.90 21.64
CA VAL A 543 2.03 -9.88 20.28
C VAL A 543 3.55 -9.79 20.34
N LEU A 544 4.11 -8.99 21.26
CA LEU A 544 5.56 -8.91 21.49
C LEU A 544 6.15 -10.25 21.95
N ARG A 545 5.50 -10.91 22.93
CA ARG A 545 5.92 -12.25 23.39
C ARG A 545 5.85 -13.28 22.27
N TRP A 546 4.85 -13.19 21.41
CA TRP A 546 4.73 -14.06 20.24
C TRP A 546 5.90 -13.83 19.28
N LEU A 547 6.23 -12.58 18.97
CA LEU A 547 7.35 -12.21 18.10
C LEU A 547 8.69 -12.74 18.66
N ASP A 548 8.95 -12.49 19.95
CA ASP A 548 10.17 -12.95 20.63
C ASP A 548 10.26 -14.49 20.61
N ARG A 549 9.14 -15.21 20.82
CA ARG A 549 9.09 -16.68 20.70
C ARG A 549 9.37 -17.17 19.28
N MET A 550 8.88 -16.48 18.26
CA MET A 550 9.18 -16.85 16.86
C MET A 550 10.66 -16.65 16.55
N LEU A 551 11.25 -15.53 16.97
CA LEU A 551 12.68 -15.28 16.82
C LEU A 551 13.53 -16.37 17.51
N ILE A 552 13.23 -16.68 18.77
CA ILE A 552 13.95 -17.73 19.53
C ILE A 552 13.85 -19.08 18.81
N ARG A 553 12.66 -19.47 18.33
CA ARG A 553 12.48 -20.75 17.62
C ARG A 553 13.25 -20.80 16.30
N LEU A 554 13.33 -19.67 15.57
CA LEU A 554 14.11 -19.58 14.35
C LEU A 554 15.61 -19.78 14.66
N CYS A 555 16.14 -19.04 15.65
CA CYS A 555 17.52 -19.16 16.10
C CYS A 555 17.87 -20.56 16.60
N GLN A 556 16.98 -21.21 17.35
CA GLN A 556 17.18 -22.59 17.82
C GLN A 556 17.24 -23.60 16.68
N LYS A 557 16.52 -23.36 15.58
CA LYS A 557 16.44 -24.30 14.47
C LYS A 557 17.57 -24.11 13.45
N PHE A 558 17.93 -22.86 13.15
CA PHE A 558 18.83 -22.51 12.06
C PHE A 558 20.18 -21.93 12.54
N GLY A 559 20.32 -21.65 13.83
CA GLY A 559 21.58 -21.25 14.44
C GLY A 559 22.45 -22.44 14.84
N GLU A 560 23.75 -22.19 14.89
CA GLU A 560 24.75 -23.14 15.36
C GLU A 560 25.18 -22.72 16.77
N TYR A 561 25.10 -23.64 17.73
CA TYR A 561 25.50 -23.38 19.12
C TYR A 561 25.74 -24.68 19.88
N ALA A 562 26.66 -24.63 20.84
CA ALA A 562 26.78 -25.61 21.89
C ALA A 562 25.70 -25.35 22.95
N LYS A 563 25.05 -26.42 23.40
CA LYS A 563 24.03 -26.32 24.45
C LYS A 563 24.65 -25.71 25.71
N ASP A 564 23.92 -24.79 26.32
CA ASP A 564 24.31 -24.10 27.57
C ASP A 564 25.56 -23.20 27.46
N ASP A 565 26.05 -22.90 26.24
CA ASP A 565 27.12 -21.91 25.98
C ASP A 565 26.66 -20.80 25.02
N PRO A 566 26.22 -19.64 25.53
CA PRO A 566 25.76 -18.52 24.70
C PRO A 566 26.82 -17.95 23.75
N ASN A 567 28.11 -18.03 24.08
CA ASN A 567 29.18 -17.43 23.27
C ASN A 567 29.44 -18.20 21.96
N SER A 568 29.04 -19.48 21.94
CA SER A 568 29.12 -20.35 20.78
C SER A 568 28.09 -20.02 19.69
N PHE A 569 27.06 -19.22 20.01
CA PHE A 569 25.95 -18.97 19.08
C PHE A 569 26.42 -18.21 17.82
N ARG A 570 26.09 -18.77 16.66
CA ARG A 570 26.37 -18.21 15.34
C ARG A 570 25.16 -18.38 14.43
N LEU A 571 24.97 -17.41 13.54
CA LEU A 571 24.01 -17.46 12.43
C LEU A 571 24.77 -17.36 11.12
N SER A 572 24.29 -18.08 10.11
CA SER A 572 24.77 -17.90 8.74
C SER A 572 24.34 -16.55 8.19
N GLU A 573 25.01 -16.08 7.13
CA GLU A 573 24.79 -14.77 6.52
C GLU A 573 23.33 -14.53 6.10
N ASN A 574 22.64 -15.56 5.62
CA ASN A 574 21.23 -15.48 5.23
C ASN A 574 20.27 -15.22 6.41
N PHE A 575 20.72 -15.36 7.66
CA PHE A 575 19.92 -15.18 8.87
C PHE A 575 20.47 -14.09 9.81
N SER A 576 21.67 -13.56 9.54
CA SER A 576 22.41 -12.72 10.49
C SER A 576 21.72 -11.38 10.79
N LEU A 577 21.01 -10.80 9.82
CA LEU A 577 20.29 -9.54 9.95
C LEU A 577 18.88 -9.73 10.52
N TYR A 578 18.31 -10.93 10.45
CA TYR A 578 16.94 -11.18 10.92
C TYR A 578 16.72 -10.79 12.40
N PRO A 579 17.59 -11.15 13.36
CA PRO A 579 17.47 -10.68 14.75
C PRO A 579 17.53 -9.15 14.87
N GLN A 580 18.34 -8.47 14.04
CA GLN A 580 18.44 -7.02 14.03
C GLN A 580 17.11 -6.39 13.56
N PHE A 581 16.51 -6.90 12.48
CA PHE A 581 15.19 -6.45 12.03
C PHE A 581 14.13 -6.66 13.11
N MET A 582 14.13 -7.82 13.78
CA MET A 582 13.17 -8.10 14.86
C MET A 582 13.39 -7.17 16.07
N TYR A 583 14.63 -6.81 16.37
CA TYR A 583 14.96 -5.83 17.40
C TYR A 583 14.40 -4.43 17.08
N HIS A 584 14.52 -3.96 15.84
CA HIS A 584 13.94 -2.66 15.46
C HIS A 584 12.42 -2.73 15.36
N LEU A 585 11.86 -3.81 14.83
CA LEU A 585 10.41 -4.03 14.73
C LEU A 585 9.72 -3.97 16.11
N ARG A 586 10.23 -4.68 17.11
CA ARG A 586 9.59 -4.77 18.44
C ARG A 586 9.55 -3.43 19.20
N ARG A 587 10.46 -2.51 18.89
CA ARG A 587 10.54 -1.15 19.45
C ARG A 587 9.95 -0.07 18.54
N SER A 588 9.54 -0.44 17.33
CA SER A 588 8.99 0.49 16.35
C SER A 588 7.61 1.02 16.79
N GLN A 589 7.20 2.13 16.19
CA GLN A 589 5.88 2.74 16.37
C GLN A 589 4.71 1.88 15.84
N PHE A 590 5.01 0.78 15.14
CA PHE A 590 3.99 -0.18 14.73
C PHE A 590 3.44 -0.99 15.90
N LEU A 591 4.27 -1.21 16.93
CA LEU A 591 3.94 -1.98 18.14
C LEU A 591 3.92 -1.12 19.40
N GLN A 592 4.94 -0.28 19.58
CA GLN A 592 5.04 0.63 20.72
C GLN A 592 4.26 1.91 20.40
N VAL A 593 2.96 1.88 20.67
CA VAL A 593 2.05 2.99 20.32
C VAL A 593 2.13 4.18 21.28
N PHE A 594 2.91 4.08 22.36
CA PHE A 594 3.17 5.19 23.27
C PHE A 594 3.84 6.35 22.51
N ASN A 595 3.56 7.60 22.93
CA ASN A 595 3.96 8.84 22.25
C ASN A 595 3.40 9.05 20.83
N ASN A 596 2.47 8.22 20.39
CA ASN A 596 1.74 8.42 19.14
C ASN A 596 0.25 8.56 19.45
N SER A 597 -0.46 9.28 18.60
CA SER A 597 -1.92 9.26 18.56
C SER A 597 -2.44 7.99 17.88
N PRO A 598 -3.70 7.58 18.17
CA PRO A 598 -4.37 6.52 17.41
C PRO A 598 -4.38 6.72 15.89
N ASP A 599 -4.50 7.97 15.41
CA ASP A 599 -4.50 8.29 13.99
C ASP A 599 -3.11 8.12 13.36
N GLU A 600 -2.04 8.57 14.03
CA GLU A 600 -0.66 8.36 13.56
C GLU A 600 -0.31 6.87 13.49
N THR A 601 -0.64 6.10 14.54
CA THR A 601 -0.43 4.64 14.54
C THR A 601 -1.14 3.99 13.35
N THR A 602 -2.37 4.43 13.06
CA THR A 602 -3.15 3.94 11.92
C THR A 602 -2.49 4.27 10.59
N PHE A 603 -2.02 5.51 10.41
CA PHE A 603 -1.31 5.94 9.20
C PHE A 603 -0.02 5.13 8.96
N TYR A 604 0.80 4.94 9.99
CA TYR A 604 2.03 4.15 9.89
C TYR A 604 1.71 2.69 9.49
N ARG A 605 0.77 2.06 10.19
CA ARG A 605 0.35 0.68 9.90
C ARG A 605 -0.21 0.55 8.48
N HIS A 606 -0.98 1.53 8.01
CA HIS A 606 -1.51 1.55 6.64
C HIS A 606 -0.41 1.52 5.59
N MET A 607 0.67 2.31 5.77
CA MET A 607 1.80 2.34 4.84
C MET A 607 2.56 1.01 4.82
N LEU A 608 2.87 0.43 5.99
CA LEU A 608 3.55 -0.88 6.07
C LEU A 608 2.77 -2.02 5.38
N MET A 609 1.44 -1.95 5.41
CA MET A 609 0.57 -2.99 4.83
C MET A 609 0.49 -2.96 3.32
N ARG A 610 0.95 -1.88 2.67
CA ARG A 610 0.79 -1.68 1.22
C ARG A 610 2.11 -1.52 0.48
N GLU A 611 3.14 -1.01 1.15
CA GLU A 611 4.42 -0.72 0.51
C GLU A 611 5.25 -1.97 0.21
N ASP A 612 6.22 -1.80 -0.67
CA ASP A 612 7.11 -2.86 -1.12
C ASP A 612 8.15 -3.26 -0.06
N LEU A 613 9.00 -4.22 -0.42
CA LEU A 613 10.01 -4.74 0.48
C LEU A 613 10.96 -3.63 0.95
N THR A 614 11.57 -2.92 0.01
CA THR A 614 12.59 -1.90 0.29
C THR A 614 12.03 -0.80 1.20
N GLN A 615 10.86 -0.26 0.87
CA GLN A 615 10.23 0.78 1.70
C GLN A 615 9.81 0.24 3.06
N SER A 616 9.32 -1.02 3.14
CA SER A 616 8.97 -1.66 4.41
C SER A 616 10.17 -1.90 5.32
N LEU A 617 11.33 -2.24 4.76
CA LEU A 617 12.58 -2.37 5.55
C LEU A 617 13.00 -1.04 6.13
N ILE A 618 12.98 0.05 5.34
CA ILE A 618 13.29 1.40 5.82
C ILE A 618 12.34 1.82 6.96
N MET A 619 11.06 1.46 6.86
CA MET A 619 10.08 1.67 7.92
C MET A 619 10.40 0.92 9.22
N ILE A 620 10.85 -0.35 9.10
CA ILE A 620 11.17 -1.21 10.25
C ILE A 620 12.49 -0.77 10.89
N GLN A 621 13.54 -0.63 10.08
CA GLN A 621 14.89 -0.23 10.45
C GLN A 621 15.30 0.96 9.57
N PRO A 622 15.18 2.19 10.09
CA PRO A 622 15.65 3.38 9.38
C PRO A 622 17.11 3.26 8.94
N ILE A 623 17.39 3.78 7.75
CA ILE A 623 18.76 3.86 7.22
C ILE A 623 19.41 5.16 7.67
N LEU A 624 20.71 5.10 7.95
CA LEU A 624 21.49 6.24 8.41
C LEU A 624 22.76 6.32 7.56
N TYR A 625 22.93 7.43 6.83
CA TYR A 625 24.15 7.73 6.09
C TYR A 625 24.99 8.74 6.84
N SER A 626 26.31 8.59 6.74
CA SER A 626 27.30 9.48 7.34
C SER A 626 28.10 10.19 6.25
N TYR A 627 28.20 11.51 6.38
CA TYR A 627 28.94 12.39 5.49
C TYR A 627 30.07 13.03 6.30
N SER A 628 31.28 12.93 5.78
CA SER A 628 32.48 13.51 6.40
C SER A 628 33.49 13.90 5.32
N PHE A 629 34.56 14.59 5.70
CA PHE A 629 35.67 14.85 4.78
C PHE A 629 36.50 13.60 4.45
N GLY A 630 36.36 12.53 5.24
CA GLY A 630 37.21 11.33 5.16
C GLY A 630 36.84 10.34 4.04
N GLY A 631 35.78 10.60 3.27
CA GLY A 631 35.34 9.70 2.22
C GLY A 631 33.94 10.03 1.67
N PRO A 632 33.44 9.24 0.70
CA PRO A 632 32.08 9.36 0.20
C PRO A 632 31.04 9.01 1.29
N PRO A 633 29.76 9.33 1.07
CA PRO A 633 28.69 8.95 1.99
C PRO A 633 28.66 7.45 2.22
N GLU A 634 28.64 7.03 3.49
CA GLU A 634 28.64 5.61 3.87
C GLU A 634 27.45 5.28 4.78
N PRO A 635 26.80 4.11 4.62
CA PRO A 635 25.79 3.66 5.56
C PRO A 635 26.45 3.29 6.89
N VAL A 636 25.89 3.80 7.99
CA VAL A 636 26.38 3.56 9.36
C VAL A 636 25.31 2.88 10.21
N LEU A 637 25.74 2.28 11.32
CA LEU A 637 24.81 1.62 12.24
C LEU A 637 23.86 2.64 12.86
N LEU A 638 22.58 2.26 13.01
CA LEU A 638 21.55 3.05 13.68
C LEU A 638 21.75 3.03 15.21
N ASP A 639 22.83 3.65 15.65
CA ASP A 639 23.40 3.54 16.99
C ASP A 639 23.99 4.88 17.44
N THR A 640 23.96 5.16 18.75
CA THR A 640 24.53 6.40 19.31
C THR A 640 26.00 6.60 18.97
N SER A 641 26.76 5.52 18.79
CA SER A 641 28.17 5.59 18.38
C SER A 641 28.40 6.21 17.00
N SER A 642 27.39 6.26 16.14
CA SER A 642 27.47 6.87 14.81
C SER A 642 27.24 8.39 14.84
N ILE A 643 26.82 8.94 15.98
CA ILE A 643 26.61 10.39 16.17
C ILE A 643 27.95 11.01 16.58
N GLN A 644 28.68 11.52 15.59
CA GLN A 644 30.00 12.13 15.77
C GLN A 644 29.94 13.65 15.56
N PRO A 645 30.78 14.44 16.26
CA PRO A 645 30.71 15.90 16.20
C PRO A 645 31.16 16.48 14.85
N ASP A 646 32.02 15.78 14.12
CA ASP A 646 32.64 16.17 12.86
C ASP A 646 31.93 15.60 11.62
N ARG A 647 30.74 15.00 11.78
CA ARG A 647 29.98 14.37 10.70
C ARG A 647 28.58 14.96 10.54
N ILE A 648 28.03 14.83 9.33
CA ILE A 648 26.62 15.07 9.05
C ILE A 648 25.95 13.71 8.85
N LEU A 649 24.73 13.55 9.36
CA LEU A 649 23.95 12.34 9.20
C LEU A 649 22.70 12.61 8.38
N LEU A 650 22.38 11.71 7.44
CA LEU A 650 21.08 11.67 6.77
C LEU A 650 20.34 10.41 7.23
N MET A 651 19.26 10.59 7.99
CA MET A 651 18.39 9.52 8.43
C MET A 651 17.12 9.49 7.56
N ASP A 652 16.84 8.32 6.98
CA ASP A 652 15.60 8.06 6.29
C ASP A 652 14.78 7.01 7.06
N THR A 653 13.59 7.43 7.50
CA THR A 653 12.63 6.62 8.28
C THR A 653 11.40 6.22 7.48
N PHE A 654 11.44 6.37 6.15
CA PHE A 654 10.30 6.38 5.23
C PHE A 654 9.38 7.60 5.42
N PHE A 655 8.92 7.86 6.64
CA PHE A 655 7.96 8.93 6.97
C PHE A 655 8.61 10.31 7.14
N GLN A 656 9.88 10.32 7.52
CA GLN A 656 10.69 11.52 7.76
C GLN A 656 12.07 11.35 7.14
N ILE A 657 12.55 12.43 6.53
CA ILE A 657 13.94 12.60 6.09
C ILE A 657 14.58 13.64 7.01
N LEU A 658 15.61 13.24 7.74
CA LEU A 658 16.25 14.08 8.75
C LEU A 658 17.73 14.24 8.45
N ILE A 659 18.18 15.49 8.34
CA ILE A 659 19.60 15.85 8.31
C ILE A 659 19.99 16.33 9.71
N TYR A 660 21.04 15.73 10.26
CA TYR A 660 21.62 16.09 11.55
C TYR A 660 23.06 16.57 11.37
N HIS A 661 23.34 17.80 11.79
CA HIS A 661 24.69 18.35 11.84
C HIS A 661 25.33 18.09 13.22
N GLY A 662 26.47 17.38 13.23
CA GLY A 662 27.29 17.20 14.43
C GLY A 662 27.77 18.53 15.01
N GLU A 663 28.18 18.52 16.28
CA GLU A 663 28.51 19.73 17.03
C GLU A 663 29.52 20.65 16.32
N THR A 664 30.65 20.09 15.86
CA THR A 664 31.70 20.86 15.15
C THR A 664 31.18 21.39 13.81
N ILE A 665 30.43 20.58 13.07
CA ILE A 665 29.82 21.00 11.80
C ILE A 665 28.83 22.15 12.01
N ALA A 666 28.00 22.05 13.06
CA ALA A 666 27.03 23.09 13.41
C ALA A 666 27.73 24.40 13.77
N GLN A 667 28.82 24.34 14.55
CA GLN A 667 29.64 25.51 14.88
C GLN A 667 30.24 26.16 13.61
N TRP A 668 30.81 25.37 12.68
CA TRP A 668 31.34 25.90 11.42
C TRP A 668 30.25 26.49 10.52
N ARG A 669 29.07 25.86 10.45
CA ARG A 669 27.90 26.37 9.72
C ARG A 669 27.44 27.73 10.28
N ALA A 670 27.42 27.86 11.61
CA ALA A 670 27.05 29.10 12.30
C ALA A 670 28.06 30.23 12.08
N LEU A 671 29.36 29.91 11.98
CA LEU A 671 30.43 30.85 11.63
C LEU A 671 30.47 31.20 10.14
N ARG A 672 29.59 30.62 9.31
CA ARG A 672 29.44 30.87 7.88
C ARG A 672 30.70 30.57 7.06
N TYR A 673 31.43 29.53 7.42
CA TYR A 673 32.60 29.10 6.63
C TYR A 673 32.20 28.69 5.21
N GLN A 674 30.98 28.17 5.01
CA GLN A 674 30.46 27.79 3.70
C GLN A 674 30.33 28.96 2.69
N ASP A 675 30.32 30.22 3.16
CA ASP A 675 30.22 31.40 2.30
C ASP A 675 31.61 31.91 1.85
N MET A 676 32.69 31.37 2.42
CA MET A 676 34.07 31.76 2.14
C MET A 676 34.66 30.90 1.02
N ALA A 677 35.36 31.52 0.07
CA ALA A 677 35.92 30.82 -1.08
C ALA A 677 36.99 29.78 -0.70
N GLU A 678 37.68 29.97 0.43
CA GLU A 678 38.69 29.02 0.93
C GLU A 678 38.08 27.71 1.44
N TYR A 679 36.79 27.67 1.77
CA TYR A 679 36.09 26.52 2.35
C TYR A 679 35.01 25.93 1.42
N GLU A 680 35.24 25.96 0.11
CA GLU A 680 34.33 25.37 -0.88
C GLU A 680 34.01 23.88 -0.58
N SER A 681 34.98 23.12 -0.07
CA SER A 681 34.79 21.72 0.33
C SER A 681 33.77 21.56 1.48
N PHE A 682 33.70 22.53 2.40
CA PHE A 682 32.69 22.52 3.47
C PHE A 682 31.30 22.85 2.93
N ALA A 683 31.19 23.77 1.96
CA ALA A 683 29.94 24.03 1.27
C ALA A 683 29.42 22.78 0.52
N GLN A 684 30.32 22.04 -0.14
CA GLN A 684 29.99 20.77 -0.77
C GLN A 684 29.52 19.71 0.25
N LEU A 685 30.19 19.61 1.40
CA LEU A 685 29.81 18.69 2.47
C LEU A 685 28.41 18.97 3.03
N LEU A 686 28.04 20.24 3.23
CA LEU A 686 26.69 20.63 3.67
C LEU A 686 25.63 20.34 2.61
N ARG A 687 25.99 20.44 1.33
CA ARG A 687 25.06 20.27 0.20
C ARG A 687 24.77 18.80 -0.12
N ALA A 688 25.77 17.93 -0.03
CA ALA A 688 25.63 16.51 -0.39
C ALA A 688 24.40 15.80 0.24
N PRO A 689 24.16 15.86 1.57
CA PRO A 689 22.99 15.20 2.16
C PRO A 689 21.67 15.88 1.76
N ILE A 690 21.68 17.16 1.37
CA ILE A 690 20.49 17.86 0.86
C ILE A 690 20.14 17.32 -0.53
N ASP A 691 21.13 17.19 -1.41
CA ASP A 691 20.93 16.68 -2.77
C ASP A 691 20.38 15.23 -2.73
N ASP A 692 20.95 14.37 -1.88
CA ASP A 692 20.46 12.99 -1.67
C ASP A 692 19.03 12.97 -1.07
N ALA A 693 18.76 13.85 -0.10
CA ALA A 693 17.43 13.99 0.48
C ALA A 693 16.39 14.43 -0.56
N GLN A 694 16.75 15.32 -1.49
CA GLN A 694 15.85 15.78 -2.55
C GLN A 694 15.46 14.66 -3.51
N GLU A 695 16.38 13.75 -3.84
CA GLU A 695 16.08 12.60 -4.70
C GLU A 695 15.01 11.68 -4.07
N ILE A 696 15.18 11.36 -2.78
CA ILE A 696 14.20 10.58 -2.02
C ILE A 696 12.86 11.33 -1.93
N LEU A 697 12.94 12.63 -1.63
CA LEU A 697 11.77 13.49 -1.53
C LEU A 697 10.98 13.55 -2.83
N GLN A 698 11.59 13.42 -4.02
CA GLN A 698 10.91 13.50 -5.32
C GLN A 698 10.13 12.23 -5.69
N SER A 699 10.61 11.06 -5.27
CA SER A 699 10.07 9.77 -5.71
C SER A 699 9.05 9.17 -4.75
N ARG A 700 9.21 9.36 -3.43
CA ARG A 700 8.40 8.69 -2.42
C ARG A 700 6.95 9.19 -2.39
N PHE A 701 6.02 8.28 -2.12
CA PHE A 701 4.62 8.61 -1.84
C PHE A 701 4.19 7.97 -0.50
N PRO A 702 3.56 8.71 0.43
CA PRO A 702 3.43 10.17 0.44
C PRO A 702 4.79 10.85 0.58
N VAL A 703 4.85 12.18 0.34
CA VAL A 703 6.08 12.93 0.56
C VAL A 703 6.44 12.84 2.06
N PRO A 704 7.68 12.50 2.44
CA PRO A 704 8.07 12.48 3.84
C PRO A 704 8.26 13.89 4.40
N ARG A 705 8.12 14.02 5.72
CA ARG A 705 8.45 15.27 6.41
C ARG A 705 9.97 15.48 6.38
N TYR A 706 10.40 16.63 5.85
CA TYR A 706 11.81 17.03 5.85
C TYR A 706 12.16 17.76 7.15
N ILE A 707 13.30 17.40 7.75
CA ILE A 707 13.81 17.93 9.03
C ILE A 707 15.30 18.25 8.85
N ASP A 708 15.69 19.49 9.11
CA ASP A 708 17.09 19.93 9.21
C ASP A 708 17.32 20.33 10.67
N THR A 709 18.25 19.66 11.35
CA THR A 709 18.56 19.89 12.76
C THR A 709 20.03 19.67 13.05
N GLU A 710 20.43 19.96 14.28
CA GLU A 710 21.83 19.98 14.68
C GLU A 710 21.98 19.56 16.15
N HIS A 711 23.21 19.43 16.60
CA HIS A 711 23.52 19.16 18.00
C HIS A 711 22.85 20.19 18.93
N GLY A 712 22.13 19.70 19.95
CA GLY A 712 21.35 20.54 20.87
C GLY A 712 19.98 21.02 20.33
N GLY A 713 19.67 20.80 19.05
CA GLY A 713 18.40 21.18 18.44
C GLY A 713 17.21 20.36 18.97
N SER A 714 16.04 20.99 19.12
CA SER A 714 14.84 20.33 19.66
C SER A 714 14.33 19.17 18.79
N GLN A 715 14.54 19.24 17.47
CA GLN A 715 14.14 18.22 16.51
C GLN A 715 15.12 17.04 16.41
N ALA A 716 16.33 17.14 17.00
CA ALA A 716 17.27 16.03 17.10
C ALA A 716 16.69 14.82 17.87
N ARG A 717 15.65 15.04 18.69
CA ARG A 717 14.89 13.98 19.37
C ARG A 717 14.37 12.88 18.44
N PHE A 718 14.07 13.22 17.18
CA PHE A 718 13.60 12.22 16.20
C PHE A 718 14.70 11.20 15.88
N LEU A 719 15.95 11.65 15.66
CA LEU A 719 17.11 10.77 15.51
C LEU A 719 17.37 9.98 16.79
N LEU A 720 17.45 10.67 17.94
CA LEU A 720 17.79 10.05 19.22
C LEU A 720 16.79 8.96 19.65
N SER A 721 15.51 9.07 19.29
CA SER A 721 14.50 8.06 19.59
C SER A 721 14.65 6.76 18.77
N LYS A 722 15.28 6.85 17.59
CA LYS A 722 15.43 5.73 16.64
C LYS A 722 16.74 4.99 16.82
N VAL A 723 17.80 5.65 17.25
CA VAL A 723 19.10 5.02 17.50
C VAL A 723 19.09 4.08 18.71
N ASN A 724 19.97 3.09 18.68
CA ASN A 724 20.25 2.22 19.81
C ASN A 724 21.11 2.96 20.85
N PRO A 725 20.72 2.98 22.14
CA PRO A 725 21.52 3.56 23.21
C PRO A 725 22.64 2.59 23.65
N SER A 726 23.64 2.39 22.81
CA SER A 726 24.82 1.58 23.15
C SER A 726 25.71 2.25 24.20
N GLN A 727 25.71 3.59 24.21
CA GLN A 727 26.33 4.41 25.25
C GLN A 727 25.27 4.81 26.27
N THR A 728 25.27 4.12 27.42
CA THR A 728 24.44 4.48 28.57
C THR A 728 25.31 5.08 29.66
N HIS A 729 24.72 5.84 30.59
CA HIS A 729 25.40 6.34 31.79
C HIS A 729 26.11 5.22 32.60
N ASN A 730 25.67 3.97 32.45
CA ASN A 730 26.26 2.80 33.12
C ASN A 730 27.50 2.22 32.39
N ASN A 731 27.63 2.40 31.07
CA ASN A 731 28.73 1.84 30.27
C ASN A 731 29.74 2.91 29.80
N MET A 732 29.57 4.17 30.22
CA MET A 732 30.43 5.30 29.86
C MET A 732 31.92 5.09 30.22
N TYR A 733 32.21 4.18 31.17
CA TYR A 733 33.56 3.86 31.64
C TYR A 733 34.13 2.54 31.11
N ALA A 734 33.38 1.77 30.29
CA ALA A 734 33.83 0.45 29.80
C ALA A 734 34.75 0.55 28.57
N TYR A 735 34.65 1.63 27.80
CA TYR A 735 35.59 1.98 26.73
C TYR A 735 36.18 3.34 27.08
N GLY A 736 37.46 3.38 27.42
CA GLY A 736 38.16 4.53 28.01
C GLY A 736 38.24 5.78 27.12
N GLY A 737 37.10 6.42 26.87
CA GLY A 737 37.01 7.79 26.37
C GLY A 737 36.94 8.74 27.56
N ALA A 738 37.91 9.64 27.66
CA ALA A 738 37.82 10.80 28.54
C ALA A 738 36.57 11.62 28.18
N MET A 739 35.93 12.22 29.19
CA MET A 739 34.68 12.99 29.05
C MET A 739 34.83 14.16 28.06
N PRO A 740 33.76 14.52 27.31
CA PRO A 740 33.53 15.91 26.90
C PRO A 740 33.13 16.80 28.09
#